data_AF-A0A946X2V8-F1
#
_entry.id   AF-A0A946X2V8-F1
#
_cell.length_a   1.000
_cell.length_b   1.000
_cell.length_c   1.000
_cell.angle_alpha   90.00
_cell.angle_beta   90.00
_cell.angle_gamma   90.00
#
_symmetry.space_group_name_H-M   'P 1'
#
loop_
_entity.id
_entity.type
_entity.pdbx_description
1 polymer ?
#
loop_
_entity_poly.entity_id
_entity_poly.type
_entity_poly.pdbx_seq_one_letter_code
_entity_poly.pdbx_strand_id
1 'polypeptide(L)'
;MSRRHRLTAAIAGCAAIVCSSWAWEATEGGFVLDTTPFPVRYGEPGRITVGSPDGPHIDIAVFLWHGSWIHERLESGTVTVGPRLTHDGRIAESGTWVGREGAPPMTYSLTVSEAAEGATMALETTKTGDLALVSGIWCVVWLDLEDFTQDQRMLALPSDGGALGKLINGITDGLLIELEPGRAVRLQGDGARQLRTRREGDRLRWEWNLTPDDFPAGQPITTSLNIGFDTMPDMLPSEVAPQREPLAIRAVEPAAGSIAQFRTLDLVVDMSATWDNPYDPDDVALDAHVVTASGRSFTVPGFYMVPHARSVRDGAEFMSPVGPGEWHVRITPAEPGELVVELAGTDRSGSVRRTLETWDVSPTSDHGFLRASRADPRYLQFDNGDGFFPIGHNVPIYHSTGQLAEESIRKMAANGENYNRWWMSSSGLGIEWEGELGWYRQAHAARLDDMLGLAAELGFYYMLCMDTHQDFREGGWLNNPFNAVNGGPSETAGDWFTDEVAREHYRKRLRYTVARWGHSPHVLAWEFGNEFEGWADTDFEAQIPWHREMASYLDRLDPYGHLITTSWWSTTGPEAIWQIPEIDIVQTHTYTNDDVGVASRVRAYALRQWESYAKPHIFGEFGIRSHGTTADLDPEGWALHNANWAALASGVSGIAMPWWHESYIDPLDLYFHFGSMATFAADLPFGSAAWAQLAPVEVAYADPAPAIPARDVVIGPSRRWGRASQSEYVIQADGSVQGDPVISDLLHGDAHTDLRNPPTFVVDYPAPGEFIVRVGRVSAHGDLTIRVGDEVALQRAFPCGEGLGKQSEHRPQWDLWESKYDEDVRVSLPAGRHRISVENTGRDWMQITRYVFTGARVMSRPDLLVAGLRSSDVAIAWLHNRESTWHSHENGAVPLVPASVVVLEGFDDGVYRVEWHDTWRSRLSRVETVEAANGRVTLLAPEIATDVAVKIRRQADSR
;
A
#
# COMPACT_ATOMS: atom_id res chain seq x y z
N MET A 1 -7.00 -66.38 -64.44
CA MET A 1 -6.25 -67.52 -63.87
C MET A 1 -5.89 -67.22 -62.42
N SER A 2 -6.59 -67.87 -61.50
CA SER A 2 -6.16 -68.36 -60.18
C SER A 2 -4.69 -68.13 -59.75
N ARG A 3 -4.45 -67.34 -58.67
CA ARG A 3 -3.88 -67.79 -57.36
C ARG A 3 -3.32 -66.64 -56.49
N ARG A 4 -3.76 -66.67 -55.22
CA ARG A 4 -3.11 -66.27 -53.95
C ARG A 4 -2.72 -64.80 -53.70
N HIS A 5 -3.59 -64.09 -52.97
CA HIS A 5 -3.37 -63.49 -51.62
C HIS A 5 -4.55 -62.54 -51.31
N ARG A 6 -5.21 -62.67 -50.14
CA ARG A 6 -5.93 -61.62 -49.33
C ARG A 6 -6.84 -62.20 -48.22
N LEU A 7 -7.11 -61.34 -47.22
CA LEU A 7 -7.97 -61.42 -45.99
C LEU A 7 -7.23 -61.97 -44.75
N THR A 8 -6.82 -61.21 -43.71
CA THR A 8 -7.34 -60.08 -42.88
C THR A 8 -8.37 -60.49 -41.79
N ALA A 9 -7.94 -60.36 -40.52
CA ALA A 9 -8.64 -60.04 -39.23
C ALA A 9 -9.97 -60.73 -38.86
N ALA A 10 -10.42 -60.86 -37.60
CA ALA A 10 -9.88 -60.86 -36.25
C ALA A 10 -11.10 -61.11 -35.34
N ILE A 11 -11.24 -62.27 -34.66
CA ILE A 11 -12.20 -62.43 -33.54
C ILE A 11 -11.64 -63.50 -32.58
N ALA A 12 -11.05 -63.05 -31.47
CA ALA A 12 -10.83 -63.84 -30.26
C ALA A 12 -10.60 -62.90 -29.07
N GLY A 13 -11.30 -63.15 -27.97
CA GLY A 13 -10.95 -62.65 -26.64
C GLY A 13 -11.87 -61.55 -26.12
N CYS A 14 -12.99 -61.92 -25.51
CA CYS A 14 -13.66 -61.08 -24.53
C CYS A 14 -12.66 -60.75 -23.42
N ALA A 15 -12.21 -59.50 -23.38
CA ALA A 15 -11.53 -58.95 -22.22
C ALA A 15 -12.54 -58.90 -21.07
N ALA A 16 -12.13 -59.45 -19.92
CA ALA A 16 -12.79 -59.21 -18.66
C ALA A 16 -12.74 -57.69 -18.40
N ILE A 17 -13.90 -57.05 -18.48
CA ILE A 17 -14.09 -55.72 -17.89
C ILE A 17 -13.99 -55.96 -16.39
N VAL A 18 -12.84 -55.64 -15.80
CA VAL A 18 -12.77 -55.40 -14.37
C VAL A 18 -13.42 -54.04 -14.16
N CYS A 19 -14.74 -54.03 -13.98
CA CYS A 19 -15.41 -52.92 -13.30
C CYS A 19 -14.94 -52.99 -11.85
N SER A 20 -14.05 -52.09 -11.43
CA SER A 20 -14.04 -51.68 -10.02
C SER A 20 -15.31 -50.87 -9.81
N SER A 21 -16.33 -51.46 -9.18
CA SER A 21 -17.53 -50.74 -8.77
C SER A 21 -17.32 -50.30 -7.33
N TRP A 22 -16.90 -49.05 -7.10
CA TRP A 22 -16.88 -48.51 -5.74
C TRP A 22 -18.32 -48.15 -5.38
N ALA A 23 -18.96 -48.96 -4.54
CA ALA A 23 -20.33 -48.69 -4.11
C ALA A 23 -20.30 -48.16 -2.67
N TRP A 24 -21.12 -47.15 -2.39
CA TRP A 24 -21.35 -46.70 -1.02
C TRP A 24 -22.02 -47.80 -0.19
N GLU A 25 -21.44 -48.12 0.95
CA GLU A 25 -21.96 -49.07 1.93
C GLU A 25 -22.47 -48.32 3.17
N ALA A 26 -23.68 -48.65 3.62
CA ALA A 26 -24.22 -48.12 4.87
C ALA A 26 -23.58 -48.83 6.08
N THR A 27 -23.18 -48.06 7.08
CA THR A 27 -22.57 -48.53 8.33
C THR A 27 -23.37 -48.00 9.53
N GLU A 28 -23.03 -48.46 10.75
CA GLU A 28 -23.69 -48.01 11.99
C GLU A 28 -23.56 -46.49 12.24
N GLY A 29 -22.53 -45.85 11.66
CA GLY A 29 -22.22 -44.43 11.83
C GLY A 29 -22.33 -43.56 10.58
N GLY A 30 -22.88 -44.07 9.47
CA GLY A 30 -23.00 -43.32 8.22
C GLY A 30 -22.81 -44.17 6.97
N PHE A 31 -21.99 -43.71 6.02
CA PHE A 31 -21.72 -44.39 4.75
C PHE A 31 -20.22 -44.43 4.46
N VAL A 32 -19.75 -45.48 3.80
CA VAL A 32 -18.34 -45.65 3.43
C VAL A 32 -18.23 -46.00 1.95
N LEU A 33 -17.33 -45.32 1.24
CA LEU A 33 -16.88 -45.67 -0.09
C LEU A 33 -15.47 -46.25 0.03
N ASP A 34 -15.32 -47.54 -0.29
CA ASP A 34 -14.02 -48.21 -0.22
C ASP A 34 -13.14 -47.86 -1.43
N THR A 35 -12.44 -46.75 -1.30
CA THR A 35 -11.42 -46.29 -2.25
C THR A 35 -10.05 -46.76 -1.77
N THR A 36 -9.38 -47.62 -2.52
CA THR A 36 -8.00 -48.02 -2.21
C THR A 36 -7.04 -46.90 -2.66
N PRO A 37 -6.16 -46.36 -1.78
CA PRO A 37 -5.80 -46.83 -0.44
C PRO A 37 -6.59 -46.21 0.73
N PHE A 38 -7.27 -45.06 0.54
CA PHE A 38 -7.92 -44.34 1.63
C PHE A 38 -9.45 -44.33 1.48
N PRO A 39 -10.22 -45.01 2.35
CA PRO A 39 -11.67 -44.97 2.28
C PRO A 39 -12.23 -43.56 2.54
N VAL A 40 -13.27 -43.18 1.79
CA VAL A 40 -14.05 -41.95 2.01
C VAL A 40 -15.27 -42.29 2.86
N ARG A 41 -15.44 -41.60 3.98
CA ARG A 41 -16.56 -41.81 4.91
C ARG A 41 -17.44 -40.57 4.95
N TYR A 42 -18.74 -40.78 4.99
CA TYR A 42 -19.74 -39.75 5.20
C TYR A 42 -20.48 -40.08 6.51
N GLY A 43 -20.21 -39.33 7.56
CA GLY A 43 -20.74 -39.59 8.90
C GLY A 43 -21.92 -38.67 9.23
N GLU A 44 -21.59 -37.56 9.89
CA GLU A 44 -22.52 -36.48 10.23
C GLU A 44 -22.94 -35.68 8.98
N PRO A 45 -24.11 -35.03 9.00
CA PRO A 45 -24.56 -34.17 7.90
C PRO A 45 -23.50 -33.13 7.52
N GLY A 46 -23.09 -33.13 6.25
CA GLY A 46 -22.07 -32.23 5.71
C GLY A 46 -20.62 -32.54 6.07
N ARG A 47 -20.31 -33.66 6.75
CA ARG A 47 -18.95 -34.04 7.16
C ARG A 47 -18.45 -35.27 6.40
N ILE A 48 -17.31 -35.10 5.73
CA ILE A 48 -16.61 -36.15 4.99
C ILE A 48 -15.25 -36.41 5.65
N THR A 49 -14.92 -37.66 5.93
CA THR A 49 -13.60 -38.05 6.47
C THR A 49 -12.89 -38.93 5.46
N VAL A 50 -11.62 -38.64 5.17
CA VAL A 50 -10.80 -39.40 4.21
C VAL A 50 -9.51 -39.82 4.89
N GLY A 51 -9.22 -41.12 4.90
CA GLY A 51 -7.99 -41.63 5.48
C GLY A 51 -8.09 -43.04 6.03
N SER A 52 -6.95 -43.51 6.55
CA SER A 52 -6.82 -44.86 7.08
C SER A 52 -7.70 -45.06 8.33
N PRO A 53 -8.35 -46.22 8.51
CA PRO A 53 -9.24 -46.46 9.65
C PRO A 53 -8.64 -46.19 11.04
N ASP A 54 -7.34 -46.47 11.20
CA ASP A 54 -6.59 -46.32 12.47
C ASP A 54 -5.32 -45.46 12.28
N GLY A 55 -5.33 -44.52 11.32
CA GLY A 55 -4.15 -43.74 10.96
C GLY A 55 -4.47 -42.31 10.50
N PRO A 56 -3.55 -41.67 9.77
CA PRO A 56 -3.72 -40.31 9.29
C PRO A 56 -5.01 -40.16 8.49
N HIS A 57 -5.79 -39.14 8.84
CA HIS A 57 -7.02 -38.81 8.16
C HIS A 57 -7.23 -37.29 8.11
N ILE A 58 -8.08 -36.87 7.19
CA ILE A 58 -8.54 -35.49 7.08
C ILE A 58 -10.06 -35.45 7.22
N ASP A 59 -10.56 -34.40 7.85
CA ASP A 59 -11.99 -34.09 7.95
C ASP A 59 -12.34 -32.88 7.10
N ILE A 60 -13.38 -33.00 6.30
CA ILE A 60 -13.85 -32.00 5.35
C ILE A 60 -15.25 -31.57 5.77
N ALA A 61 -15.46 -30.26 5.92
CA ALA A 61 -16.77 -29.68 6.24
C ALA A 61 -16.98 -28.36 5.49
N VAL A 62 -18.22 -27.90 5.40
CA VAL A 62 -18.58 -26.62 4.74
C VAL A 62 -19.02 -25.59 5.76
N PHE A 63 -18.64 -24.33 5.55
CA PHE A 63 -19.04 -23.19 6.37
C PHE A 63 -19.21 -21.92 5.53
N LEU A 64 -19.79 -20.87 6.11
CA LEU A 64 -19.88 -19.55 5.49
C LEU A 64 -19.74 -18.41 6.51
N TRP A 65 -19.52 -17.21 6.00
CA TRP A 65 -19.59 -15.95 6.75
C TRP A 65 -20.72 -15.09 6.20
N HIS A 66 -21.62 -14.62 7.07
CA HIS A 66 -22.73 -13.74 6.67
C HIS A 66 -22.93 -12.56 7.62
N GLY A 67 -23.68 -11.55 7.16
CA GLY A 67 -24.01 -10.37 7.97
C GLY A 67 -22.76 -9.66 8.51
N SER A 68 -22.68 -9.47 9.82
CA SER A 68 -21.51 -8.86 10.49
C SER A 68 -20.45 -9.91 10.86
N TRP A 69 -19.89 -10.61 9.86
CA TRP A 69 -18.89 -11.67 10.05
C TRP A 69 -19.34 -12.80 10.99
N ILE A 70 -20.56 -13.29 10.79
CA ILE A 70 -21.10 -14.42 11.53
C ILE A 70 -20.66 -15.72 10.86
N HIS A 71 -19.89 -16.53 11.59
CA HIS A 71 -19.49 -17.87 11.17
C HIS A 71 -20.60 -18.90 11.45
N GLU A 72 -21.02 -19.64 10.41
CA GLU A 72 -21.93 -20.78 10.55
C GLU A 72 -21.45 -21.97 9.72
N ARG A 73 -21.42 -23.17 10.34
CA ARG A 73 -21.09 -24.43 9.67
C ARG A 73 -22.37 -25.07 9.11
N LEU A 74 -22.25 -25.85 8.03
CA LEU A 74 -23.40 -26.54 7.45
C LEU A 74 -24.05 -27.52 8.45
N GLU A 75 -23.23 -28.18 9.28
CA GLU A 75 -23.66 -29.12 10.32
C GLU A 75 -24.58 -28.51 11.39
N SER A 76 -24.54 -27.18 11.59
CA SER A 76 -25.46 -26.50 12.52
C SER A 76 -26.81 -26.17 11.87
N GLY A 77 -26.99 -26.46 10.58
CA GLY A 77 -28.26 -26.34 9.87
C GLY A 77 -29.28 -27.40 10.29
N THR A 78 -30.51 -27.27 9.79
CA THR A 78 -31.58 -28.24 9.99
C THR A 78 -31.70 -29.13 8.76
N VAL A 79 -31.33 -30.41 8.90
CA VAL A 79 -31.56 -31.42 7.88
C VAL A 79 -33.05 -31.76 7.82
N THR A 80 -33.65 -31.65 6.63
CA THR A 80 -35.06 -32.00 6.40
C THR A 80 -35.22 -33.35 5.70
N VAL A 81 -34.24 -33.74 4.89
CA VAL A 81 -34.19 -35.03 4.19
C VAL A 81 -32.76 -35.55 4.20
N GLY A 82 -32.57 -36.84 4.50
CA GLY A 82 -31.24 -37.47 4.52
C GLY A 82 -30.50 -37.30 5.85
N PRO A 83 -29.21 -37.68 5.92
CA PRO A 83 -28.44 -38.31 4.85
C PRO A 83 -28.95 -39.71 4.52
N ARG A 84 -29.05 -40.03 3.22
CA ARG A 84 -29.49 -41.34 2.75
C ARG A 84 -28.78 -41.74 1.47
N LEU A 85 -28.56 -43.04 1.31
CA LEU A 85 -28.15 -43.62 0.04
C LEU A 85 -29.36 -43.63 -0.93
N THR A 86 -29.21 -42.98 -2.08
CA THR A 86 -30.23 -42.89 -3.11
C THR A 86 -30.19 -44.12 -4.03
N HIS A 87 -31.29 -44.35 -4.75
CA HIS A 87 -31.41 -45.44 -5.73
C HIS A 87 -30.36 -45.42 -6.85
N ASP A 88 -29.80 -44.26 -7.16
CA ASP A 88 -28.75 -44.02 -8.15
C ASP A 88 -27.34 -44.03 -7.54
N GLY A 89 -27.21 -44.56 -6.31
CA GLY A 89 -25.91 -44.88 -5.70
C GLY A 89 -25.15 -43.69 -5.12
N ARG A 90 -25.84 -42.61 -4.75
CA ARG A 90 -25.23 -41.40 -4.18
C ARG A 90 -25.72 -41.16 -2.77
N ILE A 91 -24.95 -40.45 -1.97
CA ILE A 91 -25.46 -39.91 -0.71
C ILE A 91 -26.16 -38.60 -1.03
N ALA A 92 -27.35 -38.38 -0.48
CA ALA A 92 -28.07 -37.12 -0.61
C ALA A 92 -28.66 -36.66 0.71
N GLU A 93 -28.54 -35.38 0.99
CA GLU A 93 -29.25 -34.68 2.04
C GLU A 93 -29.67 -33.27 1.61
N SER A 94 -30.69 -32.73 2.25
CA SER A 94 -31.17 -31.37 2.00
C SER A 94 -31.80 -30.76 3.24
N GLY A 95 -31.72 -29.46 3.37
CA GLY A 95 -32.20 -28.77 4.56
C GLY A 95 -32.19 -27.26 4.44
N THR A 96 -32.30 -26.63 5.61
CA THR A 96 -32.08 -25.20 5.78
C THR A 96 -30.79 -24.96 6.53
N TRP A 97 -30.02 -24.00 6.07
CA TRP A 97 -28.79 -23.49 6.67
C TRP A 97 -28.99 -22.03 7.07
N VAL A 98 -28.11 -21.47 7.91
CA VAL A 98 -28.29 -20.16 8.56
C VAL A 98 -29.46 -20.17 9.54
N GLY A 99 -29.15 -20.44 10.81
CA GLY A 99 -30.14 -20.65 11.87
C GLY A 99 -30.25 -19.52 12.89
N ARG A 100 -29.42 -18.47 12.79
CA ARG A 100 -29.44 -17.37 13.76
C ARG A 100 -30.67 -16.48 13.62
N GLU A 101 -31.17 -16.03 14.76
CA GLU A 101 -32.35 -15.16 14.85
C GLU A 101 -32.13 -13.86 14.07
N GLY A 102 -33.06 -13.55 13.14
CA GLY A 102 -33.03 -12.32 12.33
C GLY A 102 -32.38 -12.45 10.95
N ALA A 103 -31.71 -13.55 10.62
CA ALA A 103 -31.13 -13.80 9.30
C ALA A 103 -32.08 -14.67 8.43
N PRO A 104 -32.32 -14.34 7.15
CA PRO A 104 -33.06 -15.23 6.25
C PRO A 104 -32.31 -16.55 6.07
N PRO A 105 -32.98 -17.71 6.21
CA PRO A 105 -32.32 -19.00 6.02
C PRO A 105 -31.89 -19.20 4.55
N MET A 106 -30.93 -20.08 4.34
CA MET A 106 -30.58 -20.60 3.03
C MET A 106 -31.14 -22.02 2.89
N THR A 107 -31.62 -22.41 1.72
CA THR A 107 -31.87 -23.82 1.43
C THR A 107 -30.63 -24.44 0.83
N TYR A 108 -30.36 -25.70 1.16
CA TYR A 108 -29.26 -26.46 0.57
C TYR A 108 -29.68 -27.86 0.15
N SER A 109 -29.01 -28.38 -0.88
CA SER A 109 -29.03 -29.78 -1.29
C SER A 109 -27.59 -30.24 -1.49
N LEU A 110 -27.14 -31.19 -0.68
CA LEU A 110 -25.80 -31.75 -0.72
C LEU A 110 -25.87 -33.18 -1.27
N THR A 111 -25.00 -33.49 -2.23
CA THR A 111 -24.83 -34.83 -2.77
C THR A 111 -23.38 -35.24 -2.76
N VAL A 112 -23.11 -36.52 -2.50
CA VAL A 112 -21.78 -37.11 -2.65
C VAL A 112 -21.89 -38.34 -3.55
N SER A 113 -21.22 -38.29 -4.69
CA SER A 113 -21.21 -39.35 -5.70
C SER A 113 -19.83 -39.97 -5.86
N GLU A 114 -19.81 -41.25 -6.24
CA GLU A 114 -18.60 -41.89 -6.77
C GLU A 114 -18.09 -41.13 -8.00
N ALA A 115 -16.78 -40.95 -8.10
CA ALA A 115 -16.08 -40.41 -9.24
C ALA A 115 -14.97 -41.38 -9.67
N ALA A 116 -14.44 -41.21 -10.89
CA ALA A 116 -13.46 -42.14 -11.46
C ALA A 116 -12.19 -42.34 -10.61
N GLU A 117 -11.85 -41.36 -9.76
CA GLU A 117 -10.64 -41.37 -8.92
C GLU A 117 -10.97 -41.12 -7.42
N GLY A 118 -12.23 -41.29 -7.00
CA GLY A 118 -12.64 -41.08 -5.62
C GLY A 118 -14.12 -40.68 -5.47
N ALA A 119 -14.39 -39.51 -4.90
CA ALA A 119 -15.73 -38.99 -4.70
C ALA A 119 -15.84 -37.50 -5.09
N THR A 120 -17.03 -37.08 -5.49
CA THR A 120 -17.36 -35.66 -5.72
C THR A 120 -18.48 -35.24 -4.79
N MET A 121 -18.22 -34.21 -4.00
CA MET A 121 -19.25 -33.51 -3.22
C MET A 121 -19.81 -32.37 -4.08
N ALA A 122 -21.12 -32.30 -4.25
CA ALA A 122 -21.80 -31.18 -4.90
C ALA A 122 -22.83 -30.56 -3.95
N LEU A 123 -22.72 -29.26 -3.73
CA LEU A 123 -23.56 -28.46 -2.85
C LEU A 123 -24.32 -27.42 -3.68
N GLU A 124 -25.63 -27.60 -3.79
CA GLU A 124 -26.53 -26.57 -4.32
C GLU A 124 -27.07 -25.73 -3.15
N THR A 125 -26.97 -24.40 -3.26
CA THR A 125 -27.51 -23.48 -2.25
C THR A 125 -28.37 -22.39 -2.87
N THR A 126 -29.37 -21.92 -2.12
CA THR A 126 -30.21 -20.79 -2.54
C THR A 126 -30.54 -19.94 -1.31
N LYS A 127 -30.34 -18.63 -1.40
CA LYS A 127 -30.80 -17.71 -0.34
C LYS A 127 -32.30 -17.52 -0.47
N THR A 128 -33.02 -17.67 0.64
CA THR A 128 -34.49 -17.48 0.65
C THR A 128 -34.91 -16.02 0.77
N GLY A 129 -33.96 -15.13 1.09
CA GLY A 129 -34.16 -13.69 1.22
C GLY A 129 -32.83 -12.95 1.15
N ASP A 130 -32.86 -11.67 1.54
CA ASP A 130 -31.69 -10.80 1.54
C ASP A 130 -30.71 -11.18 2.66
N LEU A 131 -29.67 -11.94 2.30
CA LEU A 131 -28.61 -12.40 3.18
C LEU A 131 -27.27 -12.12 2.50
N ALA A 132 -26.52 -11.15 3.00
CA ALA A 132 -25.19 -10.86 2.50
C ALA A 132 -24.18 -11.91 3.01
N LEU A 133 -23.55 -12.63 2.10
CA LEU A 133 -22.38 -13.46 2.38
C LEU A 133 -21.14 -12.61 2.25
N VAL A 134 -20.43 -12.42 3.36
CA VAL A 134 -19.28 -11.51 3.43
C VAL A 134 -18.05 -12.10 2.73
N SER A 135 -18.01 -13.42 2.59
CA SER A 135 -16.87 -14.13 2.01
C SER A 135 -17.31 -15.37 1.22
N GLY A 136 -18.58 -15.46 0.80
CA GLY A 136 -19.10 -16.64 0.11
C GLY A 136 -19.11 -17.91 0.99
N ILE A 137 -19.07 -19.08 0.33
CA ILE A 137 -19.11 -20.42 0.94
C ILE A 137 -17.71 -21.05 0.88
N TRP A 138 -17.30 -21.67 1.98
CA TRP A 138 -15.98 -22.25 2.17
C TRP A 138 -16.05 -23.72 2.56
N CYS A 139 -15.06 -24.47 2.15
CA CYS A 139 -14.70 -25.76 2.72
C CYS A 139 -13.62 -25.54 3.78
N VAL A 140 -13.63 -26.32 4.84
CA VAL A 140 -12.53 -26.45 5.79
C VAL A 140 -12.07 -27.90 5.82
N VAL A 141 -10.75 -28.08 5.75
CA VAL A 141 -10.06 -29.37 5.85
C VAL A 141 -9.30 -29.36 7.17
N TRP A 142 -9.58 -30.29 8.07
CA TRP A 142 -8.92 -30.44 9.35
C TRP A 142 -8.04 -31.67 9.36
N LEU A 143 -6.94 -31.56 10.09
CA LEU A 143 -6.14 -32.70 10.52
C LEU A 143 -5.51 -32.40 11.87
N ASP A 144 -5.26 -33.47 12.62
CA ASP A 144 -4.48 -33.42 13.86
C ASP A 144 -3.06 -33.87 13.53
N LEU A 145 -2.09 -32.96 13.66
CA LEU A 145 -0.69 -33.20 13.26
C LEU A 145 -0.04 -34.35 14.06
N GLU A 146 -0.57 -34.69 15.23
CA GLU A 146 -0.11 -35.84 16.04
C GLU A 146 -0.30 -37.19 15.34
N ASP A 147 -1.29 -37.29 14.42
CA ASP A 147 -1.54 -38.50 13.64
C ASP A 147 -0.54 -38.66 12.47
N PHE A 148 0.22 -37.61 12.17
CA PHE A 148 1.13 -37.53 11.02
C PHE A 148 2.59 -37.58 11.44
N THR A 149 3.45 -38.02 10.53
CA THR A 149 4.91 -37.97 10.68
C THR A 149 5.47 -36.65 10.14
N GLN A 150 6.63 -36.24 10.63
CA GLN A 150 7.29 -34.99 10.21
C GLN A 150 7.67 -34.96 8.72
N ASP A 151 7.82 -36.13 8.09
CA ASP A 151 8.22 -36.26 6.69
C ASP A 151 7.05 -36.07 5.71
N GLN A 152 5.81 -36.01 6.19
CA GLN A 152 4.64 -35.86 5.32
C GLN A 152 4.47 -34.42 4.84
N ARG A 153 4.06 -34.33 3.57
CA ARG A 153 4.07 -33.08 2.82
C ARG A 153 2.67 -32.68 2.34
N MET A 154 2.59 -31.43 1.93
CA MET A 154 1.45 -30.89 1.19
C MET A 154 1.93 -30.12 -0.06
N LEU A 155 1.06 -30.05 -1.06
CA LEU A 155 1.28 -29.28 -2.27
C LEU A 155 0.01 -28.54 -2.67
N ALA A 156 0.04 -27.21 -2.57
CA ALA A 156 -0.93 -26.31 -3.18
C ALA A 156 -0.62 -26.16 -4.67
N LEU A 157 -1.48 -26.76 -5.50
CA LEU A 157 -1.25 -26.86 -6.93
C LEU A 157 -1.46 -25.53 -7.67
N PRO A 158 -0.65 -25.24 -8.70
CA PRO A 158 0.51 -26.00 -9.17
C PRO A 158 1.85 -25.59 -8.52
N SER A 159 1.84 -24.71 -7.53
CA SER A 159 2.93 -23.74 -7.34
C SER A 159 3.76 -23.92 -6.08
N ASP A 160 3.14 -24.29 -4.95
CA ASP A 160 3.80 -24.17 -3.64
C ASP A 160 3.51 -25.37 -2.74
N GLY A 161 4.55 -25.90 -2.11
CA GLY A 161 4.43 -27.03 -1.19
C GLY A 161 5.49 -27.01 -0.11
N GLY A 162 5.37 -27.95 0.82
CA GLY A 162 6.34 -28.17 1.89
C GLY A 162 5.87 -29.22 2.88
N ALA A 163 6.43 -29.18 4.08
CA ALA A 163 5.90 -29.95 5.21
C ALA A 163 4.43 -29.62 5.47
N LEU A 164 3.64 -30.57 5.98
CA LEU A 164 2.22 -30.37 6.27
C LEU A 164 1.93 -29.09 7.08
N GLY A 165 2.81 -28.72 8.01
CA GLY A 165 2.66 -27.52 8.85
C GLY A 165 2.94 -26.18 8.16
N LYS A 166 3.35 -26.15 6.89
CA LYS A 166 3.65 -24.90 6.17
C LYS A 166 2.40 -24.03 6.06
N LEU A 167 2.54 -22.75 6.43
CA LEU A 167 1.48 -21.76 6.26
C LEU A 167 1.42 -21.33 4.79
N ILE A 168 0.29 -21.58 4.12
CA ILE A 168 0.06 -21.18 2.73
C ILE A 168 -1.19 -20.30 2.69
N ASN A 169 -1.06 -19.15 2.05
CA ASN A 169 -2.16 -18.23 1.80
C ASN A 169 -2.05 -17.74 0.35
N GLY A 170 -3.10 -17.93 -0.43
CA GLY A 170 -3.10 -17.52 -1.83
C GLY A 170 -4.14 -18.24 -2.68
N ILE A 171 -4.00 -18.11 -3.99
CA ILE A 171 -4.86 -18.82 -4.94
C ILE A 171 -4.22 -20.18 -5.29
N THR A 172 -5.04 -21.23 -5.31
CA THR A 172 -4.65 -22.58 -5.70
C THR A 172 -5.73 -23.23 -6.58
N ASP A 173 -5.34 -24.18 -7.43
CA ASP A 173 -6.26 -25.06 -8.17
C ASP A 173 -6.63 -26.32 -7.37
N GLY A 174 -5.81 -26.67 -6.40
CA GLY A 174 -5.66 -28.03 -5.95
C GLY A 174 -4.93 -28.10 -4.61
N LEU A 175 -5.24 -29.08 -3.78
CA LEU A 175 -4.42 -29.40 -2.62
C LEU A 175 -4.14 -30.90 -2.59
N LEU A 176 -2.85 -31.27 -2.61
CA LEU A 176 -2.40 -32.61 -2.28
C LEU A 176 -1.98 -32.66 -0.82
N ILE A 177 -2.49 -33.66 -0.09
CA ILE A 177 -2.17 -33.90 1.32
C ILE A 177 -1.67 -35.34 1.44
N GLU A 178 -0.40 -35.52 1.78
CA GLU A 178 0.22 -36.84 1.88
C GLU A 178 -0.26 -37.56 3.16
N LEU A 179 -1.09 -38.61 3.00
CA LEU A 179 -1.58 -39.42 4.13
C LEU A 179 -0.69 -40.64 4.41
N GLU A 180 -0.01 -41.14 3.39
CA GLU A 180 1.06 -42.13 3.49
C GLU A 180 2.22 -41.68 2.58
N PRO A 181 3.48 -42.04 2.87
CA PRO A 181 4.61 -41.65 2.01
C PRO A 181 4.36 -41.98 0.52
N GLY A 182 4.41 -40.94 -0.32
CA GLY A 182 4.16 -41.00 -1.76
C GLY A 182 2.68 -41.03 -2.18
N ARG A 183 1.73 -41.11 -1.25
CA ARG A 183 0.29 -41.24 -1.54
C ARG A 183 -0.50 -40.11 -0.89
N ALA A 184 -1.17 -39.32 -1.72
CA ALA A 184 -1.87 -38.13 -1.28
C ALA A 184 -3.37 -38.18 -1.59
N VAL A 185 -4.15 -37.52 -0.74
CA VAL A 185 -5.51 -37.10 -1.09
C VAL A 185 -5.40 -35.82 -1.92
N ARG A 186 -6.11 -35.78 -3.05
CA ARG A 186 -6.25 -34.60 -3.90
C ARG A 186 -7.62 -33.98 -3.66
N LEU A 187 -7.62 -32.76 -3.16
CA LEU A 187 -8.81 -31.92 -3.08
C LEU A 187 -8.77 -30.92 -4.24
N GLN A 188 -9.88 -30.77 -4.94
CA GLN A 188 -9.98 -29.87 -6.10
C GLN A 188 -11.39 -29.30 -6.27
N GLY A 189 -11.51 -27.98 -6.16
CA GLY A 189 -12.75 -27.24 -6.41
C GLY A 189 -12.96 -26.85 -7.88
N ASP A 190 -13.98 -26.04 -8.13
CA ASP A 190 -14.31 -25.52 -9.46
C ASP A 190 -13.38 -24.38 -9.90
N GLY A 191 -12.16 -24.71 -10.30
CA GLY A 191 -11.16 -23.74 -10.79
C GLY A 191 -10.34 -23.10 -9.66
N ALA A 192 -9.64 -22.02 -9.99
CA ALA A 192 -8.73 -21.31 -9.10
C ALA A 192 -9.49 -20.68 -7.91
N ARG A 193 -9.05 -20.96 -6.69
CA ARG A 193 -9.76 -20.53 -5.47
C ARG A 193 -8.80 -20.16 -4.34
N GLN A 194 -9.26 -19.30 -3.44
CA GLN A 194 -8.47 -18.88 -2.28
C GLN A 194 -8.34 -20.01 -1.25
N LEU A 195 -7.11 -20.30 -0.86
CA LEU A 195 -6.72 -21.18 0.24
C LEU A 195 -6.08 -20.35 1.35
N ARG A 196 -6.42 -20.64 2.60
CA ARG A 196 -5.75 -20.10 3.78
C ARG A 196 -5.48 -21.17 4.82
N THR A 197 -4.27 -21.19 5.36
CA THR A 197 -3.89 -22.08 6.47
C THR A 197 -4.14 -21.37 7.80
N ARG A 198 -4.70 -22.07 8.78
CA ARG A 198 -4.64 -21.67 10.19
C ARG A 198 -4.18 -22.82 11.07
N ARG A 199 -3.44 -22.48 12.12
CA ARG A 199 -2.95 -23.45 13.11
C ARG A 199 -3.46 -23.08 14.49
N GLU A 200 -4.00 -24.07 15.20
CA GLU A 200 -4.47 -23.95 16.58
C GLU A 200 -3.89 -25.11 17.40
N GLY A 201 -2.72 -24.88 18.00
CA GLY A 201 -1.94 -25.94 18.65
C GLY A 201 -1.45 -26.99 17.64
N ASP A 202 -1.81 -28.25 17.88
CA ASP A 202 -1.48 -29.38 17.01
C ASP A 202 -2.54 -29.66 15.94
N ARG A 203 -3.60 -28.84 15.89
CA ARG A 203 -4.61 -28.93 14.84
C ARG A 203 -4.32 -27.95 13.72
N LEU A 204 -4.28 -28.47 12.50
CA LEU A 204 -4.15 -27.67 11.29
C LEU A 204 -5.50 -27.58 10.58
N ARG A 205 -5.83 -26.39 10.07
CA ARG A 205 -6.96 -26.21 9.18
C ARG A 205 -6.56 -25.51 7.90
N TRP A 206 -7.01 -26.04 6.78
CA TRP A 206 -7.04 -25.34 5.50
C TRP A 206 -8.46 -24.93 5.18
N GLU A 207 -8.67 -23.64 5.04
CA GLU A 207 -9.95 -23.11 4.60
C GLU A 207 -9.82 -22.77 3.12
N TRP A 208 -10.66 -23.39 2.31
CA TRP A 208 -10.66 -23.26 0.87
C TRP A 208 -12.00 -22.73 0.39
N ASN A 209 -11.98 -21.58 -0.26
CA ASN A 209 -13.17 -20.98 -0.83
C ASN A 209 -13.76 -21.86 -1.94
N LEU A 210 -15.05 -22.17 -1.86
CA LEU A 210 -15.76 -22.93 -2.89
C LEU A 210 -16.48 -21.99 -3.87
N THR A 211 -16.99 -20.87 -3.37
CA THR A 211 -17.69 -19.84 -4.16
C THR A 211 -17.11 -18.46 -3.86
N PRO A 212 -16.61 -17.71 -4.86
CA PRO A 212 -16.18 -16.34 -4.64
C PRO A 212 -17.40 -15.44 -4.46
N ASP A 213 -17.30 -14.51 -3.49
CA ASP A 213 -18.24 -13.42 -3.22
C ASP A 213 -19.71 -13.81 -2.94
N ASP A 214 -20.55 -12.77 -2.93
CA ASP A 214 -21.98 -12.84 -2.69
C ASP A 214 -22.77 -13.18 -3.97
N PHE A 215 -23.96 -13.76 -3.82
CA PHE A 215 -24.83 -14.08 -4.98
C PHE A 215 -26.31 -13.69 -4.76
N PRO A 216 -27.09 -13.41 -5.83
CA PRO A 216 -28.46 -12.95 -5.68
C PRO A 216 -29.40 -13.92 -4.97
N ALA A 217 -30.35 -13.39 -4.20
CA ALA A 217 -31.40 -14.20 -3.58
C ALA A 217 -32.32 -14.87 -4.61
N GLY A 218 -32.78 -16.09 -4.31
CA GLY A 218 -33.62 -16.88 -5.21
C GLY A 218 -32.91 -17.52 -6.40
N GLN A 219 -31.63 -17.20 -6.65
CA GLN A 219 -30.81 -17.88 -7.66
C GLN A 219 -30.06 -19.06 -7.03
N PRO A 220 -30.30 -20.31 -7.45
CA PRO A 220 -29.50 -21.43 -7.00
C PRO A 220 -28.09 -21.34 -7.57
N ILE A 221 -27.10 -21.63 -6.74
CA ILE A 221 -25.71 -21.85 -7.16
C ILE A 221 -25.29 -23.26 -6.77
N THR A 222 -24.47 -23.88 -7.61
CA THR A 222 -23.89 -25.20 -7.34
C THR A 222 -22.38 -25.05 -7.27
N THR A 223 -21.77 -25.64 -6.25
CA THR A 223 -20.32 -25.76 -6.12
C THR A 223 -19.93 -27.22 -5.90
N SER A 224 -18.79 -27.62 -6.47
CA SER A 224 -18.26 -28.96 -6.32
C SER A 224 -16.88 -28.99 -5.64
N LEU A 225 -16.64 -30.07 -4.90
CA LEU A 225 -15.33 -30.45 -4.37
C LEU A 225 -15.05 -31.90 -4.77
N ASN A 226 -14.03 -32.09 -5.59
CA ASN A 226 -13.52 -33.40 -5.94
C ASN A 226 -12.53 -33.86 -4.89
N ILE A 227 -12.75 -35.06 -4.39
CA ILE A 227 -11.91 -35.79 -3.44
C ILE A 227 -11.34 -36.97 -4.19
N GLY A 228 -10.15 -36.80 -4.72
CA GLY A 228 -9.41 -37.82 -5.46
C GLY A 228 -8.18 -38.31 -4.70
N PHE A 229 -7.43 -39.19 -5.36
CA PHE A 229 -6.16 -39.71 -4.85
C PHE A 229 -5.08 -39.54 -5.91
N ASP A 230 -3.90 -39.11 -5.48
CA ASP A 230 -2.77 -38.86 -6.37
C ASP A 230 -1.44 -39.28 -5.71
N THR A 231 -0.36 -39.24 -6.48
CA THR A 231 0.99 -39.48 -5.96
C THR A 231 1.62 -38.14 -5.58
N MET A 232 2.19 -38.05 -4.37
CA MET A 232 2.98 -36.88 -4.00
C MET A 232 4.27 -36.88 -4.84
N PRO A 233 4.61 -35.80 -5.56
CA PRO A 233 5.86 -35.74 -6.33
C PRO A 233 7.09 -36.03 -5.45
N ASP A 234 8.09 -36.70 -6.01
CA ASP A 234 9.34 -36.98 -5.28
C ASP A 234 9.98 -35.68 -4.78
N MET A 235 10.03 -34.67 -5.65
CA MET A 235 10.46 -33.29 -5.35
C MET A 235 9.28 -32.34 -5.50
N LEU A 236 9.08 -31.44 -4.55
CA LEU A 236 8.05 -30.42 -4.70
C LEU A 236 8.53 -29.30 -5.66
N PRO A 237 7.63 -28.69 -6.47
CA PRO A 237 8.02 -27.69 -7.46
C PRO A 237 8.84 -26.51 -6.93
N SER A 238 8.56 -26.05 -5.70
CA SER A 238 9.25 -24.92 -5.06
C SER A 238 10.36 -25.32 -4.09
N GLU A 239 10.66 -26.61 -3.97
CA GLU A 239 11.61 -27.13 -2.98
C GLU A 239 13.06 -26.80 -3.34
N VAL A 240 13.75 -26.16 -2.39
CA VAL A 240 15.18 -25.85 -2.47
C VAL A 240 15.91 -26.74 -1.47
N ALA A 241 16.58 -27.77 -1.98
CA ALA A 241 17.24 -28.78 -1.16
C ALA A 241 18.74 -28.48 -0.95
N PRO A 242 19.30 -28.75 0.25
CA PRO A 242 20.73 -28.61 0.53
C PRO A 242 21.64 -29.29 -0.51
N GLN A 243 22.74 -28.65 -0.88
CA GLN A 243 23.74 -29.21 -1.79
C GLN A 243 25.00 -29.66 -1.04
N ARG A 244 25.65 -30.71 -1.53
CA ARG A 244 26.89 -31.30 -0.98
C ARG A 244 27.90 -31.60 -2.09
N GLU A 245 28.13 -30.63 -2.96
CA GLU A 245 29.07 -30.78 -4.07
C GLU A 245 30.37 -30.00 -3.82
N PRO A 246 31.50 -30.41 -4.42
CA PRO A 246 32.72 -29.61 -4.37
C PRO A 246 32.50 -28.23 -4.98
N LEU A 247 33.02 -27.19 -4.32
CA LEU A 247 32.93 -25.82 -4.80
C LEU A 247 33.57 -25.65 -6.18
N ALA A 248 32.80 -25.22 -7.18
CA ALA A 248 33.28 -24.94 -8.53
C ALA A 248 32.32 -24.03 -9.30
N ILE A 249 32.86 -23.13 -10.13
CA ILE A 249 32.11 -22.39 -11.16
C ILE A 249 32.34 -23.09 -12.51
N ARG A 250 31.41 -23.96 -12.90
CA ARG A 250 31.54 -24.92 -14.01
C ARG A 250 31.24 -24.28 -15.36
N ALA A 251 30.17 -23.51 -15.45
CA ALA A 251 29.76 -22.77 -16.63
C ALA A 251 29.14 -21.43 -16.24
N VAL A 252 29.13 -20.51 -17.21
CA VAL A 252 28.51 -19.18 -17.08
C VAL A 252 27.85 -18.90 -18.42
N GLU A 253 26.54 -18.74 -18.42
CA GLU A 253 25.73 -18.51 -19.60
C GLU A 253 25.10 -17.12 -19.53
N PRO A 254 25.47 -16.19 -20.44
CA PRO A 254 24.84 -14.89 -20.48
C PRO A 254 23.46 -15.01 -21.15
N ALA A 255 22.44 -14.35 -20.58
CA ALA A 255 21.11 -14.31 -21.17
C ALA A 255 21.07 -13.56 -22.53
N ALA A 256 22.08 -12.72 -22.81
CA ALA A 256 22.22 -11.98 -24.07
C ALA A 256 23.65 -12.07 -24.63
N GLY A 257 23.78 -12.11 -25.96
CA GLY A 257 25.08 -12.18 -26.65
C GLY A 257 25.78 -10.84 -26.89
N SER A 258 25.17 -9.73 -26.47
CA SER A 258 25.72 -8.38 -26.55
C SER A 258 25.17 -7.53 -25.40
N ILE A 259 25.94 -6.56 -24.91
CA ILE A 259 25.57 -5.68 -23.80
C ILE A 259 25.66 -4.21 -24.21
N ALA A 260 24.75 -3.40 -23.67
CA ALA A 260 24.72 -1.97 -23.91
C ALA A 260 24.64 -1.20 -22.58
N GLN A 261 25.08 0.06 -22.58
CA GLN A 261 25.01 0.95 -21.44
C GLN A 261 23.56 1.02 -20.90
N PHE A 262 23.40 0.89 -19.58
CA PHE A 262 22.11 0.83 -18.87
C PHE A 262 21.22 -0.38 -19.19
N ARG A 263 21.72 -1.37 -19.93
CA ARG A 263 21.04 -2.66 -20.14
C ARG A 263 21.69 -3.73 -19.27
N THR A 264 20.86 -4.55 -18.65
CA THR A 264 21.33 -5.63 -17.77
C THR A 264 21.93 -6.78 -18.54
N LEU A 265 23.12 -7.20 -18.10
CA LEU A 265 23.70 -8.51 -18.37
C LEU A 265 23.34 -9.42 -17.20
N ASP A 266 22.40 -10.33 -17.45
CA ASP A 266 22.07 -11.41 -16.52
C ASP A 266 22.95 -12.63 -16.86
N LEU A 267 23.78 -13.03 -15.90
CA LEU A 267 24.66 -14.19 -15.99
C LEU A 267 24.06 -15.33 -15.18
N VAL A 268 23.65 -16.40 -15.85
CA VAL A 268 23.30 -17.67 -15.21
C VAL A 268 24.59 -18.43 -14.94
N VAL A 269 24.82 -18.79 -13.68
CA VAL A 269 26.09 -19.39 -13.21
C VAL A 269 25.84 -20.82 -12.76
N ASP A 270 26.43 -21.79 -13.45
CA ASP A 270 26.50 -23.18 -12.96
C ASP A 270 27.58 -23.24 -11.87
N MET A 271 27.17 -22.91 -10.65
CA MET A 271 27.97 -23.03 -9.45
C MET A 271 27.53 -24.26 -8.65
N SER A 272 28.46 -25.17 -8.42
CA SER A 272 28.30 -26.24 -7.43
C SER A 272 28.97 -25.84 -6.14
N ALA A 273 28.34 -26.14 -5.00
CA ALA A 273 28.87 -25.82 -3.68
C ALA A 273 28.30 -26.77 -2.61
N THR A 274 28.78 -26.61 -1.38
CA THR A 274 28.24 -27.25 -0.18
C THR A 274 27.52 -26.22 0.68
N TRP A 275 26.19 -26.32 0.74
CA TRP A 275 25.32 -25.39 1.48
C TRP A 275 24.06 -26.07 2.02
N ASP A 276 23.56 -25.55 3.14
CA ASP A 276 22.28 -25.85 3.77
C ASP A 276 21.20 -24.86 3.33
N ASN A 277 21.54 -23.57 3.25
CA ASN A 277 20.66 -22.51 2.77
C ASN A 277 21.39 -21.71 1.67
N PRO A 278 20.92 -21.69 0.41
CA PRO A 278 21.60 -20.98 -0.67
C PRO A 278 21.38 -19.46 -0.62
N TYR A 279 20.52 -18.98 0.28
CA TYR A 279 20.25 -17.56 0.50
C TYR A 279 21.12 -16.96 1.61
N ASP A 280 21.79 -17.77 2.43
CA ASP A 280 22.68 -17.30 3.48
C ASP A 280 24.12 -17.09 2.94
N PRO A 281 24.58 -15.83 2.80
CA PRO A 281 25.92 -15.56 2.29
C PRO A 281 27.05 -16.05 3.21
N ASP A 282 26.78 -16.38 4.48
CA ASP A 282 27.79 -16.98 5.37
C ASP A 282 27.96 -18.49 5.14
N ASP A 283 26.99 -19.12 4.47
CA ASP A 283 27.04 -20.53 4.09
C ASP A 283 27.57 -20.70 2.66
N VAL A 284 27.00 -19.96 1.71
CA VAL A 284 27.43 -19.90 0.32
C VAL A 284 27.20 -18.52 -0.28
N ALA A 285 28.22 -17.99 -0.95
CA ALA A 285 28.15 -16.69 -1.62
C ALA A 285 28.72 -16.76 -3.03
N LEU A 286 28.06 -16.04 -3.93
CA LEU A 286 28.56 -15.70 -5.26
C LEU A 286 28.63 -14.18 -5.36
N ASP A 287 29.76 -13.65 -5.79
CA ASP A 287 29.98 -12.23 -6.05
C ASP A 287 30.65 -12.03 -7.41
N ALA A 288 30.43 -10.88 -8.04
CA ALA A 288 31.14 -10.46 -9.23
C ALA A 288 31.94 -9.19 -8.99
N HIS A 289 33.24 -9.25 -9.22
CA HIS A 289 34.11 -8.09 -9.26
C HIS A 289 34.13 -7.55 -10.69
N VAL A 290 33.67 -6.30 -10.85
CA VAL A 290 33.48 -5.66 -12.14
C VAL A 290 34.48 -4.51 -12.28
N VAL A 291 35.17 -4.45 -13.41
CA VAL A 291 36.04 -3.32 -13.80
C VAL A 291 35.57 -2.79 -15.14
N THR A 292 35.35 -1.47 -15.19
CA THR A 292 34.85 -0.75 -16.37
C THR A 292 35.99 -0.09 -17.16
N ALA A 293 35.68 0.44 -18.34
CA ALA A 293 36.66 1.04 -19.25
C ALA A 293 37.40 2.25 -18.63
N SER A 294 36.75 3.00 -17.73
CA SER A 294 37.37 4.10 -16.97
C SER A 294 38.33 3.64 -15.87
N GLY A 295 38.35 2.34 -15.56
CA GLY A 295 39.06 1.77 -14.42
C GLY A 295 38.27 1.80 -13.11
N ARG A 296 37.01 2.27 -13.11
CA ARG A 296 36.12 2.13 -11.94
C ARG A 296 35.88 0.65 -11.66
N SER A 297 36.05 0.25 -10.40
CA SER A 297 35.85 -1.10 -9.90
C SER A 297 34.75 -1.16 -8.83
N PHE A 298 33.88 -2.16 -8.88
CA PHE A 298 32.84 -2.40 -7.87
C PHE A 298 32.50 -3.89 -7.77
N THR A 299 31.82 -4.27 -6.69
CA THR A 299 31.33 -5.64 -6.50
C THR A 299 29.82 -5.66 -6.68
N VAL A 300 29.31 -6.64 -7.43
CA VAL A 300 27.88 -6.94 -7.53
C VAL A 300 27.62 -8.26 -6.81
N PRO A 301 26.77 -8.29 -5.79
CA PRO A 301 26.41 -9.55 -5.15
C PRO A 301 25.59 -10.41 -6.12
N GLY A 302 25.94 -11.70 -6.23
CA GLY A 302 25.12 -12.73 -6.86
C GLY A 302 24.07 -13.27 -5.90
N PHE A 303 23.09 -13.99 -6.44
CA PHE A 303 21.96 -14.53 -5.70
C PHE A 303 21.49 -15.87 -6.27
N TYR A 304 20.85 -16.68 -5.42
CA TYR A 304 20.12 -17.86 -5.83
C TYR A 304 18.65 -17.51 -6.09
N MET A 305 18.04 -18.08 -7.12
CA MET A 305 16.61 -17.95 -7.36
C MET A 305 16.01 -19.23 -7.91
N VAL A 306 14.70 -19.40 -7.68
CA VAL A 306 13.92 -20.40 -8.41
C VAL A 306 13.19 -19.67 -9.54
N PRO A 307 13.45 -19.99 -10.82
CA PRO A 307 12.72 -19.39 -11.93
C PRO A 307 11.22 -19.68 -11.81
N HIS A 308 10.38 -18.71 -12.17
CA HIS A 308 8.92 -18.88 -12.16
C HIS A 308 8.33 -18.45 -13.50
N ALA A 309 7.30 -19.16 -13.95
CA ALA A 309 6.44 -18.76 -15.03
C ALA A 309 5.13 -18.20 -14.47
N ARG A 310 4.79 -16.99 -14.91
CA ARG A 310 3.51 -16.36 -14.62
C ARG A 310 2.42 -16.88 -15.56
N SER A 311 1.25 -17.20 -15.02
CA SER A 311 0.04 -17.44 -15.79
C SER A 311 -1.18 -16.83 -15.11
N VAL A 312 -2.17 -16.38 -15.88
CA VAL A 312 -3.43 -15.83 -15.38
C VAL A 312 -4.57 -16.70 -15.87
N ARG A 313 -5.42 -17.17 -14.97
CA ARG A 313 -6.57 -18.05 -15.26
C ARG A 313 -7.76 -17.59 -14.42
N ASP A 314 -8.90 -17.34 -15.07
CA ASP A 314 -10.13 -16.85 -14.43
C ASP A 314 -9.91 -15.62 -13.52
N GLY A 315 -9.05 -14.69 -13.96
CA GLY A 315 -8.70 -13.48 -13.21
C GLY A 315 -7.70 -13.69 -12.07
N ALA A 316 -7.24 -14.92 -11.85
CA ALA A 316 -6.30 -15.25 -10.78
C ALA A 316 -4.88 -15.49 -11.31
N GLU A 317 -3.89 -14.94 -10.62
CA GLU A 317 -2.48 -15.09 -10.97
C GLU A 317 -1.85 -16.31 -10.30
N PHE A 318 -1.10 -17.08 -11.09
CA PHE A 318 -0.27 -18.19 -10.65
C PHE A 318 1.18 -17.94 -11.01
N MET A 319 2.06 -18.14 -10.04
CA MET A 319 3.50 -18.15 -10.22
C MET A 319 3.98 -19.58 -10.04
N SER A 320 4.24 -20.29 -11.14
CA SER A 320 4.65 -21.70 -11.12
C SER A 320 6.17 -21.82 -11.25
N PRO A 321 6.86 -22.52 -10.35
CA PRO A 321 8.30 -22.78 -10.49
C PRO A 321 8.64 -23.48 -11.82
N VAL A 322 9.79 -23.14 -12.41
CA VAL A 322 10.29 -23.70 -13.66
C VAL A 322 11.73 -24.16 -13.47
N GLY A 323 11.96 -25.47 -13.53
CA GLY A 323 13.30 -26.05 -13.40
C GLY A 323 13.84 -26.03 -11.96
N PRO A 324 15.10 -26.47 -11.77
CA PRO A 324 15.78 -26.33 -10.49
C PRO A 324 16.12 -24.84 -10.22
N GLY A 325 16.48 -24.50 -8.99
CA GLY A 325 16.98 -23.16 -8.71
C GLY A 325 18.39 -22.92 -9.28
N GLU A 326 18.66 -21.64 -9.59
CA GLU A 326 19.78 -21.17 -10.39
C GLU A 326 20.53 -20.04 -9.67
N TRP A 327 21.83 -19.95 -9.90
CA TRP A 327 22.65 -18.81 -9.44
C TRP A 327 22.72 -17.74 -10.52
N HIS A 328 22.53 -16.49 -10.11
CA HIS A 328 22.53 -15.34 -11.00
C HIS A 328 23.47 -14.25 -10.51
N VAL A 329 24.01 -13.50 -11.47
CA VAL A 329 24.66 -12.21 -11.26
C VAL A 329 24.13 -11.23 -12.31
N ARG A 330 23.50 -10.14 -11.87
CA ARG A 330 22.91 -9.13 -12.76
C ARG A 330 23.74 -7.83 -12.77
N ILE A 331 24.40 -7.54 -13.89
CA ILE A 331 25.30 -6.39 -14.04
C ILE A 331 24.70 -5.37 -15.02
N THR A 332 24.63 -4.09 -14.64
CA THR A 332 24.19 -3.01 -15.52
C THR A 332 25.30 -1.97 -15.69
N PRO A 333 26.08 -1.97 -16.79
CA PRO A 333 27.16 -1.01 -16.98
C PRO A 333 26.62 0.41 -17.18
N ALA A 334 27.14 1.36 -16.41
CA ALA A 334 26.74 2.78 -16.49
C ALA A 334 27.56 3.59 -17.51
N GLU A 335 28.57 2.99 -18.15
CA GLU A 335 29.41 3.62 -19.17
C GLU A 335 29.74 2.65 -20.31
N PRO A 336 29.96 3.15 -21.54
CA PRO A 336 30.37 2.32 -22.67
C PRO A 336 31.86 1.93 -22.61
N GLY A 337 32.23 0.88 -23.35
CA GLY A 337 33.60 0.37 -23.48
C GLY A 337 33.82 -0.98 -22.81
N GLU A 338 35.09 -1.33 -22.58
CA GLU A 338 35.48 -2.63 -22.03
C GLU A 338 34.93 -2.86 -20.61
N LEU A 339 34.35 -4.03 -20.39
CA LEU A 339 33.85 -4.49 -19.10
C LEU A 339 34.47 -5.86 -18.79
N VAL A 340 35.23 -5.91 -17.69
CA VAL A 340 35.88 -7.13 -17.19
C VAL A 340 35.14 -7.61 -15.96
N VAL A 341 34.81 -8.89 -15.93
CA VAL A 341 34.07 -9.52 -14.83
C VAL A 341 34.85 -10.73 -14.30
N GLU A 342 35.11 -10.75 -13.00
CA GLU A 342 35.62 -11.92 -12.28
C GLU A 342 34.56 -12.37 -11.27
N LEU A 343 34.10 -13.61 -11.43
CA LEU A 343 33.21 -14.25 -10.47
C LEU A 343 34.02 -14.87 -9.34
N ALA A 344 33.54 -14.72 -8.11
CA ALA A 344 34.07 -15.33 -6.91
C ALA A 344 32.96 -16.12 -6.20
N GLY A 345 33.13 -17.44 -6.09
CA GLY A 345 32.27 -18.32 -5.31
C GLY A 345 32.94 -18.70 -4.00
N THR A 346 32.22 -18.70 -2.89
CA THR A 346 32.71 -19.10 -1.57
C THR A 346 31.69 -20.01 -0.90
N ASP A 347 32.16 -21.06 -0.24
CA ASP A 347 31.37 -21.89 0.68
C ASP A 347 32.23 -22.30 1.87
N ARG A 348 31.69 -23.13 2.77
CA ARG A 348 32.42 -23.66 3.93
C ARG A 348 33.71 -24.44 3.60
N SER A 349 33.93 -24.85 2.36
CA SER A 349 35.13 -25.56 1.90
C SER A 349 36.25 -24.65 1.40
N GLY A 350 35.94 -23.41 1.02
CA GLY A 350 36.91 -22.41 0.56
C GLY A 350 36.32 -21.43 -0.46
N SER A 351 37.17 -20.92 -1.35
CA SER A 351 36.76 -19.99 -2.41
C SER A 351 37.34 -20.40 -3.77
N VAL A 352 36.59 -20.13 -4.84
CA VAL A 352 36.99 -20.29 -6.24
C VAL A 352 36.77 -19.00 -7.00
N ARG A 353 37.54 -18.79 -8.06
CA ARG A 353 37.41 -17.61 -8.94
C ARG A 353 37.37 -18.03 -10.41
N ARG A 354 36.64 -17.26 -11.21
CA ARG A 354 36.57 -17.42 -12.66
C ARG A 354 36.47 -16.06 -13.33
N THR A 355 37.52 -15.68 -14.06
CA THR A 355 37.49 -14.52 -14.96
C THR A 355 36.72 -14.88 -16.23
N LEU A 356 35.77 -14.02 -16.61
CA LEU A 356 35.01 -14.16 -17.85
C LEU A 356 35.75 -13.52 -19.02
N GLU A 357 35.23 -13.71 -20.23
CA GLU A 357 35.67 -12.92 -21.37
C GLU A 357 35.34 -11.43 -21.17
N THR A 358 36.16 -10.56 -21.76
CA THR A 358 35.90 -9.11 -21.75
C THR A 358 34.71 -8.81 -22.63
N TRP A 359 33.77 -8.03 -22.09
CA TRP A 359 32.61 -7.55 -22.81
C TRP A 359 32.86 -6.16 -23.37
N ASP A 360 32.31 -5.86 -24.55
CA ASP A 360 32.31 -4.52 -25.13
C ASP A 360 30.91 -3.91 -24.97
N VAL A 361 30.80 -2.88 -24.14
CA VAL A 361 29.54 -2.20 -23.84
C VAL A 361 29.27 -1.11 -24.85
N SER A 362 28.23 -1.27 -25.67
CA SER A 362 27.83 -0.24 -26.64
C SER A 362 27.14 0.96 -25.95
N PRO A 363 27.37 2.21 -26.40
CA PRO A 363 26.66 3.37 -25.86
C PRO A 363 25.16 3.33 -26.22
N THR A 364 24.33 3.93 -25.37
CA THR A 364 22.88 4.08 -25.60
C THR A 364 22.43 5.53 -25.41
N SER A 365 21.19 5.83 -25.79
CA SER A 365 20.49 7.06 -25.41
C SER A 365 19.53 6.84 -24.24
N ASP A 366 19.65 5.70 -23.54
CA ASP A 366 18.80 5.41 -22.39
C ASP A 366 19.10 6.40 -21.25
N HIS A 367 18.10 6.69 -20.42
CA HIS A 367 18.23 7.70 -19.38
C HIS A 367 19.24 7.31 -18.28
N GLY A 368 19.35 6.02 -17.96
CA GLY A 368 20.16 5.52 -16.84
C GLY A 368 19.42 5.60 -15.50
N PHE A 369 20.16 5.60 -14.40
CA PHE A 369 19.58 5.56 -13.05
C PHE A 369 19.11 6.94 -12.59
N LEU A 370 18.09 6.98 -11.73
CA LEU A 370 17.63 8.20 -11.07
C LEU A 370 18.51 8.57 -9.89
N ARG A 371 18.77 9.87 -9.74
CA ARG A 371 19.63 10.49 -8.71
C ARG A 371 18.97 11.75 -8.17
N ALA A 372 19.48 12.24 -7.04
CA ALA A 372 19.33 13.65 -6.70
C ALA A 372 20.00 14.50 -7.79
N SER A 373 19.31 15.52 -8.27
CA SER A 373 19.76 16.35 -9.38
C SER A 373 21.02 17.13 -9.02
N ARG A 374 21.95 17.20 -9.97
CA ARG A 374 23.16 18.03 -9.86
C ARG A 374 22.87 19.51 -10.07
N ALA A 375 21.79 19.82 -10.78
CA ALA A 375 21.36 21.19 -11.03
C ALA A 375 20.58 21.77 -9.84
N ASP A 376 19.76 20.94 -9.19
CA ASP A 376 19.04 21.28 -7.97
C ASP A 376 18.81 20.05 -7.10
N PRO A 377 19.53 19.88 -5.98
CA PRO A 377 19.39 18.71 -5.11
C PRO A 377 17.98 18.47 -4.56
N ARG A 378 17.05 19.41 -4.72
CA ARG A 378 15.62 19.25 -4.35
C ARG A 378 14.79 18.49 -5.39
N TYR A 379 15.38 18.09 -6.51
CA TYR A 379 14.70 17.37 -7.58
C TYR A 379 15.46 16.12 -8.02
N LEU A 380 14.82 15.30 -8.85
CA LEU A 380 15.39 14.08 -9.40
C LEU A 380 15.91 14.29 -10.83
N GLN A 381 17.00 13.61 -11.18
CA GLN A 381 17.63 13.63 -12.49
C GLN A 381 18.15 12.25 -12.86
N PHE A 382 18.07 11.91 -14.13
CA PHE A 382 18.69 10.71 -14.69
C PHE A 382 20.20 10.89 -14.89
N ASP A 383 20.95 9.78 -14.98
CA ASP A 383 22.39 9.80 -15.25
C ASP A 383 22.75 10.54 -16.57
N ASN A 384 21.87 10.51 -17.57
CA ASN A 384 22.05 11.24 -18.83
C ASN A 384 21.83 12.76 -18.72
N GLY A 385 21.36 13.26 -17.57
CA GLY A 385 21.10 14.67 -17.29
C GLY A 385 19.64 15.12 -17.49
N ASP A 386 18.76 14.25 -17.98
CA ASP A 386 17.34 14.57 -18.12
C ASP A 386 16.68 14.68 -16.74
N GLY A 387 15.78 15.65 -16.60
CA GLY A 387 15.00 15.84 -15.39
C GLY A 387 13.90 14.79 -15.23
N PHE A 388 13.57 14.44 -13.99
CA PHE A 388 12.45 13.54 -13.68
C PHE A 388 11.51 14.16 -12.65
N PHE A 389 10.22 14.16 -12.96
CA PHE A 389 9.15 14.62 -12.07
C PHE A 389 8.16 13.46 -11.85
N PRO A 390 8.12 12.85 -10.65
CA PRO A 390 7.27 11.70 -10.40
C PRO A 390 5.80 12.11 -10.27
N ILE A 391 4.94 11.41 -11.01
CA ILE A 391 3.49 11.55 -11.01
C ILE A 391 2.90 10.17 -10.79
N GLY A 392 2.16 10.01 -9.70
CA GLY A 392 1.64 8.72 -9.27
C GLY A 392 0.67 8.82 -8.11
N HIS A 393 -0.06 7.73 -7.88
CA HIS A 393 -0.78 7.48 -6.63
C HIS A 393 -0.40 6.13 -6.00
N ASN A 394 -0.78 5.95 -4.74
CA ASN A 394 -0.50 4.73 -4.01
C ASN A 394 -1.37 3.57 -4.54
N VAL A 395 -0.68 2.52 -4.97
CA VAL A 395 -1.20 1.17 -5.17
C VAL A 395 -0.19 0.27 -4.47
N PRO A 396 -0.19 0.23 -3.12
CA PRO A 396 0.95 -0.27 -2.37
C PRO A 396 0.98 -1.80 -2.28
N ILE A 397 -0.17 -2.46 -2.46
CA ILE A 397 -0.30 -3.90 -2.42
C ILE A 397 -0.33 -4.41 -3.87
N TYR A 398 0.54 -5.37 -4.19
CA TYR A 398 0.76 -5.90 -5.55
C TYR A 398 -0.52 -6.06 -6.37
N HIS A 399 -1.58 -6.62 -5.78
CA HIS A 399 -2.92 -6.60 -6.36
C HIS A 399 -3.80 -5.59 -5.64
N SER A 400 -4.41 -4.71 -6.42
CA SER A 400 -5.56 -3.92 -5.98
C SER A 400 -6.82 -4.80 -5.96
N THR A 401 -7.79 -4.45 -5.13
CA THR A 401 -9.04 -5.21 -5.04
C THR A 401 -9.72 -5.25 -6.41
N GLY A 402 -9.89 -6.47 -6.97
CA GLY A 402 -10.57 -6.69 -8.25
C GLY A 402 -9.74 -6.41 -9.51
N GLN A 403 -8.43 -6.11 -9.40
CA GLN A 403 -7.55 -5.88 -10.56
C GLN A 403 -6.17 -6.50 -10.34
N LEU A 404 -5.55 -6.99 -11.42
CA LEU A 404 -4.16 -7.43 -11.38
C LEU A 404 -3.20 -6.23 -11.32
N ALA A 405 -1.99 -6.45 -10.78
CA ALA A 405 -0.95 -5.42 -10.66
C ALA A 405 -0.68 -4.74 -12.00
N GLU A 406 -0.50 -5.57 -13.03
CA GLU A 406 -0.24 -5.15 -14.40
C GLU A 406 -1.37 -4.27 -14.98
N GLU A 407 -2.62 -4.60 -14.68
CA GLU A 407 -3.78 -3.84 -15.17
C GLU A 407 -3.79 -2.42 -14.58
N SER A 408 -3.61 -2.32 -13.26
CA SER A 408 -3.57 -1.05 -12.54
C SER A 408 -2.42 -0.17 -13.03
N ILE A 409 -1.20 -0.71 -13.13
CA ILE A 409 -0.02 0.06 -13.58
C ILE A 409 -0.15 0.48 -15.04
N ARG A 410 -0.64 -0.38 -15.95
CA ARG A 410 -0.89 0.02 -17.35
C ARG A 410 -1.92 1.14 -17.44
N LYS A 411 -2.98 1.09 -16.62
CA LYS A 411 -4.01 2.13 -16.57
C LYS A 411 -3.44 3.47 -16.04
N MET A 412 -2.61 3.42 -15.00
CA MET A 412 -1.88 4.58 -14.49
C MET A 412 -0.99 5.22 -15.59
N ALA A 413 -0.14 4.41 -16.22
CA ALA A 413 0.77 4.87 -17.27
C ALA A 413 0.02 5.49 -18.46
N ALA A 414 -1.09 4.89 -18.88
CA ALA A 414 -1.94 5.41 -19.96
C ALA A 414 -2.53 6.80 -19.64
N ASN A 415 -2.58 7.19 -18.37
CA ASN A 415 -3.10 8.47 -17.90
C ASN A 415 -2.00 9.46 -17.47
N GLY A 416 -0.74 9.20 -17.85
CA GLY A 416 0.37 10.13 -17.65
C GLY A 416 1.08 10.00 -16.30
N GLU A 417 0.77 8.97 -15.53
CA GLU A 417 1.56 8.60 -14.35
C GLU A 417 2.83 7.84 -14.78
N ASN A 418 3.91 7.96 -14.01
CA ASN A 418 5.22 7.36 -14.29
C ASN A 418 5.90 6.81 -13.02
N TYR A 419 5.19 6.81 -11.89
CA TYR A 419 5.74 6.49 -10.58
C TYR A 419 4.69 5.80 -9.69
N ASN A 420 5.13 4.82 -8.90
CA ASN A 420 4.34 4.17 -7.86
C ASN A 420 5.26 3.68 -6.75
N ARG A 421 4.65 3.33 -5.62
CA ARG A 421 5.33 2.89 -4.42
C ARG A 421 4.75 1.54 -3.99
N TRP A 422 5.59 0.50 -4.02
CA TRP A 422 5.20 -0.86 -3.65
C TRP A 422 5.63 -1.21 -2.23
N TRP A 423 4.76 -1.89 -1.49
CA TRP A 423 5.08 -2.51 -0.22
C TRP A 423 5.55 -3.95 -0.40
N MET A 424 6.72 -4.24 0.14
CA MET A 424 7.23 -5.59 0.34
C MET A 424 6.72 -6.16 1.68
N SER A 425 5.42 -6.01 1.95
CA SER A 425 4.76 -6.50 3.15
C SER A 425 4.38 -7.98 3.05
N SER A 426 3.96 -8.57 4.18
CA SER A 426 3.46 -9.95 4.25
C SER A 426 2.32 -10.27 3.26
N SER A 427 1.51 -9.26 2.94
CA SER A 427 0.34 -9.33 2.06
C SER A 427 0.63 -8.86 0.63
N GLY A 428 1.84 -8.39 0.36
CA GLY A 428 2.27 -7.79 -0.90
C GLY A 428 3.48 -8.50 -1.49
N LEU A 429 4.59 -7.78 -1.70
CA LEU A 429 5.83 -8.29 -2.31
C LEU A 429 6.88 -8.75 -1.29
N GLY A 430 6.51 -8.97 -0.03
CA GLY A 430 7.45 -9.33 1.03
C GLY A 430 8.09 -10.69 0.81
N ILE A 431 9.42 -10.75 0.91
CA ILE A 431 10.20 -11.99 0.69
C ILE A 431 10.53 -12.75 1.97
N GLU A 432 10.73 -12.06 3.09
CA GLU A 432 11.15 -12.65 4.37
C GLU A 432 9.92 -13.10 5.17
N TRP A 433 9.18 -14.06 4.61
CA TRP A 433 7.91 -14.55 5.14
C TRP A 433 7.68 -16.05 4.83
N GLU A 434 8.77 -16.79 4.63
CA GLU A 434 8.77 -18.25 4.68
C GLU A 434 8.74 -18.73 6.15
N GLY A 435 8.57 -20.04 6.35
CA GLY A 435 8.48 -20.64 7.69
C GLY A 435 9.78 -20.61 8.50
N GLU A 436 10.90 -20.24 7.88
CA GLU A 436 12.22 -20.14 8.51
C GLU A 436 12.88 -18.82 8.09
N LEU A 437 13.38 -18.07 9.07
CA LEU A 437 14.05 -16.79 8.84
C LEU A 437 15.33 -16.99 8.02
N GLY A 438 15.57 -16.13 7.02
CA GLY A 438 16.66 -16.28 6.04
C GLY A 438 16.28 -17.11 4.81
N TRP A 439 15.03 -17.56 4.69
CA TRP A 439 14.48 -18.17 3.48
C TRP A 439 13.49 -17.22 2.80
N TYR A 440 13.56 -17.14 1.47
CA TYR A 440 12.84 -16.11 0.70
C TYR A 440 11.73 -16.67 -0.19
N ARG A 441 10.56 -16.00 -0.18
CA ARG A 441 9.40 -16.29 -1.04
C ARG A 441 9.71 -16.05 -2.53
N GLN A 442 10.20 -17.08 -3.22
CA GLN A 442 10.65 -16.95 -4.62
C GLN A 442 9.54 -16.53 -5.60
N ALA A 443 8.31 -16.97 -5.39
CA ALA A 443 7.17 -16.54 -6.20
C ALA A 443 6.89 -15.02 -6.08
N HIS A 444 7.06 -14.45 -4.88
CA HIS A 444 6.86 -13.02 -4.65
C HIS A 444 8.03 -12.22 -5.22
N ALA A 445 9.23 -12.77 -5.12
CA ALA A 445 10.41 -12.17 -5.72
C ALA A 445 10.33 -12.15 -7.27
N ALA A 446 9.77 -13.19 -7.89
CA ALA A 446 9.53 -13.24 -9.33
C ALA A 446 8.46 -12.24 -9.80
N ARG A 447 7.42 -11.98 -8.99
CA ARG A 447 6.45 -10.90 -9.28
C ARG A 447 7.12 -9.52 -9.37
N LEU A 448 8.10 -9.25 -8.51
CA LEU A 448 8.86 -8.01 -8.59
C LEU A 448 9.77 -7.98 -9.83
N ASP A 449 10.34 -9.10 -10.25
CA ASP A 449 11.05 -9.19 -11.54
C ASP A 449 10.10 -8.81 -12.71
N ASP A 450 8.88 -9.37 -12.73
CA ASP A 450 7.86 -9.06 -13.74
C ASP A 450 7.45 -7.58 -13.75
N MET A 451 7.27 -6.98 -12.56
CA MET A 451 6.93 -5.55 -12.47
C MET A 451 8.06 -4.65 -12.92
N LEU A 452 9.32 -4.98 -12.63
CA LEU A 452 10.45 -4.22 -13.17
C LEU A 452 10.56 -4.36 -14.70
N GLY A 453 10.19 -5.52 -15.26
CA GLY A 453 10.01 -5.69 -16.70
C GLY A 453 8.91 -4.78 -17.27
N LEU A 454 7.75 -4.73 -16.61
CA LEU A 454 6.64 -3.84 -16.98
C LEU A 454 7.04 -2.36 -16.86
N ALA A 455 7.79 -2.00 -15.83
CA ALA A 455 8.29 -0.64 -15.64
C ALA A 455 9.23 -0.21 -16.77
N ALA A 456 10.10 -1.11 -17.23
CA ALA A 456 10.94 -0.89 -18.39
C ALA A 456 10.14 -0.70 -19.69
N GLU A 457 9.03 -1.42 -19.86
CA GLU A 457 8.12 -1.26 -20.99
C GLU A 457 7.42 0.11 -20.97
N LEU A 458 6.97 0.55 -19.79
CA LEU A 458 6.08 1.71 -19.64
C LEU A 458 6.82 3.03 -19.35
N GLY A 459 8.13 2.99 -19.04
CA GLY A 459 8.85 4.16 -18.54
C GLY A 459 8.41 4.52 -17.11
N PHE A 460 8.13 3.50 -16.31
CA PHE A 460 7.66 3.61 -14.93
C PHE A 460 8.81 3.41 -13.94
N TYR A 461 8.69 3.96 -12.74
CA TYR A 461 9.72 3.88 -11.70
C TYR A 461 9.12 3.57 -10.34
N TYR A 462 9.78 2.73 -9.54
CA TYR A 462 9.24 2.26 -8.27
C TYR A 462 10.08 2.66 -7.07
N MET A 463 9.42 3.22 -6.06
CA MET A 463 9.94 3.20 -4.69
C MET A 463 9.55 1.88 -4.04
N LEU A 464 10.52 1.13 -3.53
CA LEU A 464 10.32 -0.19 -2.92
C LEU A 464 10.39 -0.06 -1.40
N CYS A 465 9.23 -0.08 -0.74
CA CYS A 465 9.08 -0.02 0.70
C CYS A 465 9.25 -1.41 1.30
N MET A 466 10.39 -1.66 1.92
CA MET A 466 10.83 -3.00 2.32
C MET A 466 10.08 -3.56 3.53
N ASP A 467 9.59 -2.70 4.42
CA ASP A 467 8.85 -3.09 5.62
C ASP A 467 7.64 -2.19 5.85
N THR A 468 6.67 -2.61 6.68
CA THR A 468 5.50 -1.77 6.99
C THR A 468 5.10 -1.93 8.45
N HIS A 469 4.59 -0.86 9.07
CA HIS A 469 4.10 -0.94 10.44
C HIS A 469 2.98 -1.98 10.63
N GLN A 470 2.24 -2.34 9.56
CA GLN A 470 1.19 -3.37 9.63
C GLN A 470 1.76 -4.72 10.04
N ASP A 471 2.98 -5.04 9.60
CA ASP A 471 3.69 -6.28 9.90
C ASP A 471 4.40 -6.27 11.27
N PHE A 472 4.47 -5.11 11.93
CA PHE A 472 5.18 -4.90 13.21
C PHE A 472 4.27 -4.43 14.35
N ARG A 473 2.94 -4.44 14.16
CA ARG A 473 1.95 -4.19 15.21
C ARG A 473 0.98 -5.35 15.35
N GLU A 474 0.41 -5.51 16.54
CA GLU A 474 -0.72 -6.39 16.84
C GLU A 474 -0.59 -7.79 16.19
N GLY A 475 -1.58 -8.19 15.38
CA GLY A 475 -1.60 -9.49 14.70
C GLY A 475 -0.54 -9.65 13.60
N GLY A 476 0.00 -8.56 13.06
CA GLY A 476 1.12 -8.61 12.12
C GLY A 476 2.39 -9.12 12.79
N TRP A 477 2.74 -8.55 13.96
CA TRP A 477 3.92 -8.96 14.72
C TRP A 477 3.84 -10.42 15.18
N LEU A 478 2.64 -10.91 15.54
CA LEU A 478 2.44 -12.30 15.95
C LEU A 478 2.85 -13.30 14.85
N ASN A 479 2.69 -12.95 13.58
CA ASN A 479 3.01 -13.80 12.44
C ASN A 479 4.36 -13.44 11.76
N ASN A 480 5.05 -12.42 12.27
CA ASN A 480 6.31 -11.95 11.69
C ASN A 480 7.43 -12.98 11.94
N PRO A 481 8.23 -13.38 10.93
CA PRO A 481 9.29 -14.37 11.12
C PRO A 481 10.42 -13.94 12.06
N PHE A 482 10.59 -12.63 12.31
CA PHE A 482 11.54 -12.15 13.32
C PHE A 482 11.07 -12.42 14.75
N ASN A 483 9.78 -12.68 14.96
CA ASN A 483 9.22 -12.96 16.28
C ASN A 483 9.67 -14.34 16.79
N ALA A 484 10.11 -14.40 18.05
CA ALA A 484 10.55 -15.63 18.73
C ALA A 484 9.50 -16.74 18.76
N VAL A 485 8.21 -16.40 18.76
CA VAL A 485 7.11 -17.39 18.66
C VAL A 485 7.14 -18.15 17.34
N ASN A 486 7.68 -17.53 16.27
CA ASN A 486 7.83 -18.13 14.95
C ASN A 486 9.25 -18.65 14.69
N GLY A 487 10.12 -18.69 15.71
CA GLY A 487 11.51 -19.14 15.60
C GLY A 487 12.53 -18.03 15.29
N GLY A 488 12.09 -16.77 15.19
CA GLY A 488 12.98 -15.63 15.06
C GLY A 488 13.71 -15.24 16.35
N PRO A 489 14.62 -14.25 16.30
CA PRO A 489 15.43 -13.87 17.47
C PRO A 489 14.74 -12.88 18.42
N SER A 490 13.66 -12.20 18.01
CA SER A 490 13.11 -11.04 18.71
C SER A 490 11.86 -11.39 19.53
N GLU A 491 11.87 -11.08 20.83
CA GLU A 491 10.69 -11.26 21.70
C GLU A 491 9.63 -10.17 21.44
N THR A 492 10.08 -8.95 21.16
CA THR A 492 9.24 -7.79 20.87
C THR A 492 9.61 -7.13 19.54
N ALA A 493 8.70 -6.35 18.97
CA ALA A 493 8.96 -5.58 17.75
C ALA A 493 10.10 -4.57 17.92
N GLY A 494 10.32 -4.06 19.15
CA GLY A 494 11.44 -3.16 19.48
C GLY A 494 12.81 -3.87 19.45
N ASP A 495 12.86 -5.14 19.84
CA ASP A 495 14.11 -5.92 19.83
C ASP A 495 14.68 -6.07 18.42
N TRP A 496 13.82 -6.03 17.39
CA TRP A 496 14.24 -6.05 15.98
C TRP A 496 15.27 -4.96 15.63
N PHE A 497 15.20 -3.79 16.27
CA PHE A 497 16.14 -2.69 16.03
C PHE A 497 17.49 -2.89 16.73
N THR A 498 17.57 -3.74 17.76
CA THR A 498 18.73 -3.77 18.68
C THR A 498 19.39 -5.13 18.78
N ASP A 499 18.65 -6.22 18.62
CA ASP A 499 19.17 -7.58 18.56
C ASP A 499 20.14 -7.72 17.38
N GLU A 500 21.32 -8.31 17.63
CA GLU A 500 22.35 -8.43 16.60
C GLU A 500 22.00 -9.48 15.56
N VAL A 501 21.32 -10.57 15.94
CA VAL A 501 20.90 -11.62 15.02
C VAL A 501 19.82 -11.08 14.08
N ALA A 502 18.84 -10.34 14.61
CA ALA A 502 17.82 -9.66 13.79
C ALA A 502 18.46 -8.71 12.77
N ARG A 503 19.40 -7.86 13.22
CA ARG A 503 20.12 -6.92 12.34
C ARG A 503 20.98 -7.65 11.31
N GLU A 504 21.62 -8.76 11.66
CA GLU A 504 22.40 -9.57 10.73
C GLU A 504 21.50 -10.17 9.62
N HIS A 505 20.38 -10.78 9.99
CA HIS A 505 19.41 -11.28 9.02
C HIS A 505 18.87 -10.16 8.12
N TYR A 506 18.62 -8.97 8.68
CA TYR A 506 18.21 -7.82 7.88
C TYR A 506 19.28 -7.42 6.85
N ARG A 507 20.56 -7.39 7.23
CA ARG A 507 21.68 -7.13 6.29
C ARG A 507 21.75 -8.20 5.20
N LYS A 508 21.53 -9.48 5.52
CA LYS A 508 21.45 -10.57 4.53
C LYS A 508 20.29 -10.36 3.55
N ARG A 509 19.12 -9.93 4.03
CA ARG A 509 17.96 -9.57 3.20
C ARG A 509 18.23 -8.37 2.30
N LEU A 510 18.90 -7.33 2.80
CA LEU A 510 19.34 -6.20 1.98
C LEU A 510 20.30 -6.66 0.88
N ARG A 511 21.27 -7.53 1.20
CA ARG A 511 22.18 -8.13 0.22
C ARG A 511 21.40 -8.85 -0.89
N TYR A 512 20.42 -9.69 -0.54
CA TYR A 512 19.58 -10.39 -1.52
C TYR A 512 18.76 -9.42 -2.38
N THR A 513 18.19 -8.39 -1.77
CA THR A 513 17.39 -7.35 -2.44
C THR A 513 18.22 -6.61 -3.50
N VAL A 514 19.42 -6.14 -3.13
CA VAL A 514 20.34 -5.47 -4.06
C VAL A 514 20.83 -6.45 -5.14
N ALA A 515 21.17 -7.69 -4.78
CA ALA A 515 21.66 -8.69 -5.73
C ALA A 515 20.64 -8.97 -6.84
N ARG A 516 19.36 -9.11 -6.47
CA ARG A 516 18.30 -9.48 -7.41
C ARG A 516 17.77 -8.30 -8.21
N TRP A 517 17.59 -7.12 -7.60
CA TRP A 517 16.88 -6.00 -8.23
C TRP A 517 17.70 -4.73 -8.39
N GLY A 518 18.85 -4.59 -7.73
CA GLY A 518 19.71 -3.41 -7.83
C GLY A 518 20.22 -3.16 -9.25
N HIS A 519 20.25 -4.15 -10.14
CA HIS A 519 20.63 -3.91 -11.53
C HIS A 519 19.67 -2.98 -12.30
N SER A 520 18.43 -2.79 -11.84
CA SER A 520 17.38 -2.16 -12.64
C SER A 520 17.32 -0.63 -12.47
N PRO A 521 17.47 0.16 -13.55
CA PRO A 521 17.25 1.62 -13.50
C PRO A 521 15.81 2.03 -13.17
N HIS A 522 14.88 1.07 -13.13
CA HIS A 522 13.46 1.29 -12.81
C HIS A 522 13.16 1.18 -11.32
N VAL A 523 14.15 0.83 -10.50
CA VAL A 523 14.10 1.12 -9.07
C VAL A 523 14.45 2.60 -8.90
N LEU A 524 13.53 3.38 -8.32
CA LEU A 524 13.78 4.79 -7.97
C LEU A 524 14.50 4.87 -6.64
N ALA A 525 13.96 4.20 -5.62
CA ALA A 525 14.47 4.27 -4.26
C ALA A 525 14.21 2.99 -3.45
N TRP A 526 15.12 2.71 -2.53
CA TRP A 526 14.92 1.81 -1.41
C TRP A 526 14.32 2.59 -0.25
N GLU A 527 13.14 2.20 0.19
CA GLU A 527 12.54 2.73 1.41
C GLU A 527 12.57 1.68 2.51
N PHE A 528 13.19 2.00 3.66
CA PHE A 528 13.30 1.04 4.76
C PHE A 528 11.95 0.57 5.27
N GLY A 529 10.97 1.46 5.40
CA GLY A 529 9.66 1.06 5.85
C GLY A 529 8.62 2.16 5.94
N ASN A 530 7.36 1.73 5.95
CA ASN A 530 6.18 2.58 5.99
C ASN A 530 5.80 2.97 7.43
N GLU A 531 5.94 4.26 7.76
CA GLU A 531 5.51 4.87 9.02
C GLU A 531 6.09 4.20 10.28
N PHE A 532 7.39 4.41 10.50
CA PHE A 532 8.13 3.74 11.58
C PHE A 532 7.61 3.98 13.00
N GLU A 533 6.83 5.04 13.24
CA GLU A 533 6.17 5.22 14.54
C GLU A 533 5.13 4.14 14.87
N GLY A 534 4.70 3.35 13.89
CA GLY A 534 3.75 2.26 14.08
C GLY A 534 4.37 0.94 14.57
N TRP A 535 5.68 0.86 14.76
CA TRP A 535 6.33 -0.29 15.40
C TRP A 535 5.95 -0.31 16.88
N ALA A 536 5.40 -1.44 17.35
CA ALA A 536 4.90 -1.53 18.72
C ALA A 536 6.01 -1.26 19.75
N ASP A 537 5.66 -0.47 20.78
CA ASP A 537 6.49 -0.18 21.96
C ASP A 537 7.92 0.30 21.66
N THR A 538 8.12 1.01 20.55
CA THR A 538 9.45 1.49 20.10
C THR A 538 9.54 3.02 20.13
N ASP A 539 10.72 3.57 20.43
CA ASP A 539 11.02 5.00 20.39
C ASP A 539 12.14 5.37 19.40
N PHE A 540 12.38 6.67 19.24
CA PHE A 540 13.41 7.19 18.34
C PHE A 540 14.85 6.87 18.77
N GLU A 541 15.10 6.55 20.05
CA GLU A 541 16.43 6.20 20.54
C GLU A 541 16.90 4.85 19.99
N ALA A 542 15.97 3.93 19.72
CA ALA A 542 16.25 2.68 18.98
C ALA A 542 16.28 2.90 17.46
N GLN A 543 15.31 3.66 16.92
CA GLN A 543 15.14 3.80 15.47
C GLN A 543 16.27 4.58 14.80
N ILE A 544 16.75 5.68 15.39
CA ILE A 544 17.76 6.55 14.75
C ILE A 544 19.12 5.83 14.57
N PRO A 545 19.69 5.16 15.58
CA PRO A 545 20.93 4.39 15.40
C PRO A 545 20.80 3.28 14.36
N TRP A 546 19.67 2.55 14.37
CA TRP A 546 19.41 1.50 13.39
C TRP A 546 19.37 2.06 11.97
N HIS A 547 18.65 3.16 11.73
CA HIS A 547 18.60 3.79 10.40
C HIS A 547 19.99 4.26 9.94
N ARG A 548 20.80 4.82 10.85
CA ARG A 548 22.17 5.25 10.52
C ARG A 548 23.04 4.06 10.12
N GLU A 549 22.88 2.92 10.80
CA GLU A 549 23.60 1.70 10.50
C GLU A 549 23.17 1.12 9.14
N MET A 550 21.87 0.93 8.94
CA MET A 550 21.32 0.26 7.76
C MET A 550 21.42 1.11 6.50
N ALA A 551 21.22 2.43 6.57
CA ALA A 551 21.43 3.32 5.44
C ALA A 551 22.88 3.28 4.96
N SER A 552 23.84 3.33 5.89
CA SER A 552 25.26 3.26 5.56
C SER A 552 25.67 1.88 5.03
N TYR A 553 25.07 0.80 5.52
CA TYR A 553 25.28 -0.54 4.97
C TYR A 553 24.74 -0.66 3.54
N LEU A 554 23.50 -0.22 3.31
CA LEU A 554 22.83 -0.29 2.00
C LEU A 554 23.55 0.56 0.94
N ASP A 555 23.98 1.77 1.28
CA ASP A 555 24.77 2.65 0.39
C ASP A 555 26.06 1.97 -0.10
N ARG A 556 26.80 1.28 0.80
CA ARG A 556 28.01 0.53 0.42
C ARG A 556 27.72 -0.73 -0.38
N LEU A 557 26.58 -1.36 -0.12
CA LEU A 557 26.18 -2.62 -0.73
C LEU A 557 25.71 -2.43 -2.17
N ASP A 558 25.00 -1.35 -2.46
CA ASP A 558 24.41 -1.07 -3.77
C ASP A 558 25.41 -0.36 -4.70
N PRO A 559 26.04 -1.07 -5.66
CA PRO A 559 27.06 -0.48 -6.53
C PRO A 559 26.47 0.53 -7.52
N TYR A 560 25.15 0.56 -7.66
CA TYR A 560 24.42 1.48 -8.51
C TYR A 560 23.93 2.68 -7.73
N GLY A 561 23.98 2.71 -6.39
CA GLY A 561 23.65 3.87 -5.55
C GLY A 561 22.22 4.38 -5.70
N HIS A 562 21.22 3.50 -5.71
CA HIS A 562 19.82 3.94 -5.70
C HIS A 562 19.54 4.84 -4.50
N LEU A 563 18.55 5.71 -4.64
CA LEU A 563 18.16 6.63 -3.59
C LEU A 563 17.64 5.86 -2.37
N ILE A 564 17.99 6.31 -1.15
CA ILE A 564 17.52 5.67 0.08
C ILE A 564 16.59 6.62 0.84
N THR A 565 15.53 6.07 1.43
CA THR A 565 14.54 6.83 2.20
C THR A 565 13.87 5.98 3.27
N THR A 566 12.99 6.62 4.04
CA THR A 566 12.07 6.01 5.00
C THR A 566 10.84 6.92 5.14
N SER A 567 9.76 6.48 5.78
CA SER A 567 8.57 7.31 6.01
C SER A 567 8.03 7.27 7.44
N TRP A 568 7.18 8.25 7.73
CA TRP A 568 6.71 8.59 9.07
C TRP A 568 5.27 9.10 9.01
N TRP A 569 4.43 8.71 9.96
CA TRP A 569 3.07 9.24 10.04
C TRP A 569 3.00 10.65 10.66
N SER A 570 4.11 11.16 11.23
CA SER A 570 4.20 12.45 11.91
C SER A 570 4.24 13.63 10.94
N THR A 571 3.66 13.48 9.76
CA THR A 571 3.73 14.37 8.62
C THR A 571 5.14 14.48 8.06
N THR A 572 5.97 15.39 8.55
CA THR A 572 7.29 15.67 7.97
C THR A 572 8.41 14.80 8.55
N GLY A 573 8.13 13.87 9.46
CA GLY A 573 9.14 13.02 10.10
C GLY A 573 10.14 13.74 11.02
N PRO A 574 11.01 12.99 11.71
CA PRO A 574 12.05 13.49 12.61
C PRO A 574 13.28 14.03 11.86
N GLU A 575 13.74 15.23 12.22
CA GLU A 575 14.90 15.89 11.61
C GLU A 575 16.19 15.06 11.69
N ALA A 576 16.42 14.35 12.80
CA ALA A 576 17.62 13.54 13.01
C ALA A 576 17.79 12.41 11.97
N ILE A 577 16.69 11.91 11.40
CA ILE A 577 16.71 10.91 10.33
C ILE A 577 17.05 11.58 8.99
N TRP A 578 16.43 12.72 8.69
CA TRP A 578 16.71 13.48 7.47
C TRP A 578 18.14 14.07 7.43
N GLN A 579 18.82 14.14 8.57
CA GLN A 579 20.23 14.53 8.66
C GLN A 579 21.20 13.36 8.43
N ILE A 580 20.72 12.11 8.33
CA ILE A 580 21.57 10.98 7.93
C ILE A 580 22.02 11.23 6.47
N PRO A 581 23.34 11.25 6.18
CA PRO A 581 23.86 11.58 4.85
C PRO A 581 23.31 10.67 3.75
N GLU A 582 23.23 9.37 4.03
CA GLU A 582 22.79 8.33 3.09
C GLU A 582 21.26 8.30 2.89
N ILE A 583 20.47 9.07 3.65
CA ILE A 583 19.02 9.20 3.36
C ILE A 583 18.81 10.32 2.35
N ASP A 584 18.56 9.99 1.09
CA ASP A 584 18.52 10.96 -0.01
C ASP A 584 17.22 11.76 -0.08
N ILE A 585 16.08 11.12 0.19
CA ILE A 585 14.75 11.71 0.03
C ILE A 585 14.14 12.03 1.40
N VAL A 586 13.52 13.20 1.54
CA VAL A 586 12.65 13.51 2.68
C VAL A 586 11.21 13.24 2.30
N GLN A 587 10.44 12.63 3.21
CA GLN A 587 9.06 12.26 2.94
C GLN A 587 8.03 13.05 3.72
N THR A 588 6.80 13.06 3.21
CA THR A 588 5.63 13.54 3.96
C THR A 588 4.42 12.64 3.75
N HIS A 589 3.82 12.19 4.85
CA HIS A 589 2.50 11.53 4.85
C HIS A 589 1.48 12.47 5.47
N THR A 590 0.39 12.82 4.78
CA THR A 590 -0.58 13.74 5.38
C THR A 590 -2.02 13.42 5.02
N TYR A 591 -2.84 13.31 6.07
CA TYR A 591 -4.28 13.19 5.95
C TYR A 591 -4.94 14.34 6.71
N THR A 592 -5.84 15.09 6.07
CA THR A 592 -6.40 16.29 6.71
C THR A 592 -7.29 15.95 7.91
N ASN A 593 -8.10 14.90 7.81
CA ASN A 593 -9.01 14.39 8.83
C ASN A 593 -9.96 15.45 9.44
N ASP A 594 -10.20 16.53 8.69
CA ASP A 594 -11.07 17.65 9.04
C ASP A 594 -11.51 18.38 7.77
N ASP A 595 -12.43 19.34 7.94
CA ASP A 595 -13.12 20.09 6.88
C ASP A 595 -12.27 21.22 6.26
N VAL A 596 -10.96 21.27 6.52
CA VAL A 596 -10.09 22.36 6.04
C VAL A 596 -9.55 22.05 4.65
N GLY A 597 -9.44 23.09 3.82
CA GLY A 597 -8.83 23.01 2.49
C GLY A 597 -7.40 22.48 2.51
N VAL A 598 -7.11 21.55 1.59
CA VAL A 598 -5.85 20.80 1.57
C VAL A 598 -4.66 21.60 1.01
N ALA A 599 -4.90 22.53 0.08
CA ALA A 599 -3.86 23.28 -0.64
C ALA A 599 -2.89 24.00 0.30
N SER A 600 -3.43 24.73 1.28
CA SER A 600 -2.62 25.50 2.23
C SER A 600 -1.75 24.60 3.11
N ARG A 601 -2.25 23.42 3.51
CA ARG A 601 -1.50 22.45 4.32
C ARG A 601 -0.38 21.81 3.51
N VAL A 602 -0.69 21.32 2.31
CA VAL A 602 0.31 20.76 1.40
C VAL A 602 1.42 21.76 1.13
N ARG A 603 1.06 23.02 0.82
CA ARG A 603 2.04 24.10 0.64
C ARG A 603 2.88 24.36 1.90
N ALA A 604 2.26 24.37 3.09
CA ALA A 604 3.00 24.58 4.33
C ALA A 604 4.04 23.48 4.59
N TYR A 605 3.67 22.21 4.38
CA TYR A 605 4.62 21.10 4.51
C TYR A 605 5.71 21.15 3.44
N ALA A 606 5.37 21.46 2.19
CA ALA A 606 6.33 21.63 1.09
C ALA A 606 7.36 22.72 1.41
N LEU A 607 6.91 23.90 1.86
CA LEU A 607 7.82 24.99 2.23
C LEU A 607 8.71 24.63 3.43
N ARG A 608 8.15 23.95 4.45
CA ARG A 608 8.94 23.49 5.60
C ARG A 608 10.08 22.57 5.16
N GLN A 609 9.80 21.59 4.31
CA GLN A 609 10.84 20.67 3.80
C GLN A 609 11.83 21.41 2.90
N TRP A 610 11.35 22.29 2.01
CA TRP A 610 12.18 23.11 1.12
C TRP A 610 13.20 23.98 1.87
N GLU A 611 12.76 24.62 2.95
CA GLU A 611 13.57 25.50 3.80
C GLU A 611 14.56 24.72 4.67
N SER A 612 14.18 23.50 5.08
CA SER A 612 14.96 22.69 6.02
C SER A 612 16.03 21.83 5.33
N TYR A 613 15.78 21.38 4.09
CA TYR A 613 16.65 20.41 3.41
C TYR A 613 16.93 20.78 1.94
N ALA A 614 18.14 20.45 1.50
CA ALA A 614 18.53 20.46 0.08
C ALA A 614 18.49 19.00 -0.44
N LYS A 615 17.31 18.39 -0.35
CA LYS A 615 17.02 16.99 -0.69
C LYS A 615 15.71 16.92 -1.47
N PRO A 616 15.48 15.94 -2.35
CA PRO A 616 14.19 15.77 -2.97
C PRO A 616 13.12 15.52 -1.92
N HIS A 617 12.02 16.26 -2.01
CA HIS A 617 10.84 16.06 -1.17
C HIS A 617 9.77 15.31 -1.97
N ILE A 618 9.37 14.15 -1.46
CA ILE A 618 8.26 13.36 -2.01
C ILE A 618 7.16 13.23 -0.94
N PHE A 619 5.91 13.42 -1.33
CA PHE A 619 4.79 12.99 -0.50
C PHE A 619 4.57 11.49 -0.73
N GLY A 620 4.81 10.67 0.29
CA GLY A 620 4.58 9.23 0.22
C GLY A 620 3.10 8.87 0.34
N GLU A 621 2.33 9.66 1.11
CA GLU A 621 0.90 9.47 1.29
C GLU A 621 0.15 10.81 1.43
N PHE A 622 -1.05 10.85 0.85
CA PHE A 622 -1.96 11.98 0.93
C PHE A 622 -3.43 11.52 0.92
N GLY A 623 -4.29 12.22 1.67
CA GLY A 623 -5.74 12.07 1.54
C GLY A 623 -6.54 13.02 2.44
N ILE A 624 -7.86 13.01 2.30
CA ILE A 624 -8.74 13.73 3.25
C ILE A 624 -8.92 12.90 4.53
N ARG A 625 -9.12 11.59 4.41
CA ARG A 625 -9.30 10.66 5.55
C ARG A 625 -8.18 9.64 5.59
N SER A 626 -7.64 9.39 6.79
CA SER A 626 -6.66 8.29 7.00
C SER A 626 -7.31 6.92 7.24
N HIS A 627 -8.62 6.87 7.49
CA HIS A 627 -9.34 5.64 7.83
C HIS A 627 -10.65 5.51 7.04
N GLY A 628 -10.53 5.36 5.72
CA GLY A 628 -11.65 5.11 4.81
C GLY A 628 -11.66 6.02 3.59
N THR A 629 -12.40 5.61 2.56
CA THR A 629 -12.53 6.36 1.31
C THR A 629 -13.04 7.79 1.52
N THR A 630 -12.68 8.64 0.57
CA THR A 630 -13.10 10.04 0.48
C THR A 630 -14.04 10.29 -0.69
N ALA A 631 -14.47 9.24 -1.40
CA ALA A 631 -15.37 9.33 -2.55
C ALA A 631 -16.71 10.02 -2.23
N ASP A 632 -17.21 9.87 -1.00
CA ASP A 632 -18.44 10.52 -0.55
C ASP A 632 -18.29 12.03 -0.34
N LEU A 633 -17.09 12.50 0.05
CA LEU A 633 -16.81 13.90 0.31
C LEU A 633 -16.29 14.66 -0.92
N ASP A 634 -15.58 13.96 -1.81
CA ASP A 634 -14.85 14.58 -2.91
C ASP A 634 -15.07 13.86 -4.26
N PRO A 635 -16.32 13.64 -4.71
CA PRO A 635 -16.61 12.79 -5.87
C PRO A 635 -15.98 13.27 -7.19
N GLU A 636 -15.51 14.51 -7.27
CA GLU A 636 -14.90 15.11 -8.45
C GLU A 636 -13.37 15.26 -8.33
N GLY A 637 -12.76 14.99 -7.16
CA GLY A 637 -11.32 15.12 -6.97
C GLY A 637 -10.81 16.54 -6.70
N TRP A 638 -11.57 17.42 -6.06
CA TRP A 638 -11.12 18.76 -5.69
C TRP A 638 -9.92 18.76 -4.73
N ALA A 639 -9.91 17.88 -3.72
CA ALA A 639 -8.77 17.77 -2.82
C ALA A 639 -7.55 17.21 -3.55
N LEU A 640 -7.75 16.19 -4.39
CA LEU A 640 -6.70 15.61 -5.24
C LEU A 640 -6.06 16.70 -6.13
N HIS A 641 -6.90 17.44 -6.86
CA HIS A 641 -6.51 18.54 -7.72
C HIS A 641 -5.72 19.61 -6.95
N ASN A 642 -6.29 20.13 -5.87
CA ASN A 642 -5.70 21.20 -5.08
C ASN A 642 -4.36 20.80 -4.44
N ALA A 643 -4.24 19.55 -3.98
CA ALA A 643 -3.01 19.04 -3.39
C ALA A 643 -1.90 18.89 -4.44
N ASN A 644 -2.22 18.35 -5.61
CA ASN A 644 -1.25 18.17 -6.69
C ASN A 644 -0.67 19.51 -7.19
N TRP A 645 -1.54 20.50 -7.43
CA TRP A 645 -1.10 21.83 -7.85
C TRP A 645 -0.34 22.56 -6.74
N ALA A 646 -0.78 22.45 -5.48
CA ALA A 646 -0.06 23.02 -4.35
C ALA A 646 1.35 22.42 -4.20
N ALA A 647 1.50 21.11 -4.35
CA ALA A 647 2.78 20.41 -4.29
C ALA A 647 3.73 20.90 -5.41
N LEU A 648 3.27 20.82 -6.67
CA LEU A 648 4.06 21.23 -7.84
C LEU A 648 4.50 22.69 -7.72
N ALA A 649 3.59 23.61 -7.39
CA ALA A 649 3.88 25.04 -7.32
C ALA A 649 4.66 25.47 -6.07
N SER A 650 4.92 24.55 -5.14
CA SER A 650 5.64 24.84 -3.88
C SER A 650 6.98 24.13 -3.76
N GLY A 651 7.45 23.45 -4.80
CA GLY A 651 8.81 22.92 -4.86
C GLY A 651 8.97 21.46 -4.44
N VAL A 652 7.88 20.68 -4.44
CA VAL A 652 7.93 19.22 -4.23
C VAL A 652 8.54 18.57 -5.47
N SER A 653 9.35 17.52 -5.29
CA SER A 653 9.85 16.67 -6.37
C SER A 653 8.81 15.65 -6.77
N GLY A 654 7.67 16.12 -7.29
CA GLY A 654 6.52 15.31 -7.68
C GLY A 654 5.19 15.93 -7.23
N ILE A 655 4.14 15.12 -7.25
CA ILE A 655 2.81 15.49 -6.74
C ILE A 655 2.57 14.94 -5.31
N ALA A 656 1.45 15.33 -4.70
CA ALA A 656 1.03 14.77 -3.42
C ALA A 656 0.37 13.39 -3.66
N MET A 657 1.09 12.29 -3.44
CA MET A 657 0.60 10.94 -3.79
C MET A 657 -0.68 10.54 -3.02
N PRO A 658 -1.85 10.49 -3.65
CA PRO A 658 -3.09 10.15 -2.95
C PRO A 658 -3.14 8.64 -2.61
N TRP A 659 -3.89 8.28 -1.57
CA TRP A 659 -3.98 6.90 -1.05
C TRP A 659 -5.04 6.02 -1.73
N TRP A 660 -6.28 6.49 -1.80
CA TRP A 660 -7.45 5.63 -2.03
C TRP A 660 -7.61 5.23 -3.51
N HIS A 661 -6.93 4.19 -3.97
CA HIS A 661 -7.07 3.66 -5.34
C HIS A 661 -8.45 2.98 -5.57
N GLU A 662 -8.69 1.85 -4.90
CA GLU A 662 -9.80 0.92 -5.15
C GLU A 662 -11.17 1.48 -4.78
N SER A 663 -11.19 2.49 -3.92
CA SER A 663 -12.42 3.00 -3.31
C SER A 663 -12.69 4.46 -3.66
N TYR A 664 -11.82 5.10 -4.44
CA TYR A 664 -11.97 6.51 -4.79
C TYR A 664 -11.46 6.84 -6.20
N ILE A 665 -10.17 6.66 -6.49
CA ILE A 665 -9.59 7.10 -7.78
C ILE A 665 -10.09 6.24 -8.95
N ASP A 666 -9.97 4.91 -8.84
CA ASP A 666 -10.33 3.99 -9.93
C ASP A 666 -11.84 3.94 -10.18
N PRO A 667 -12.72 3.81 -9.16
CA PRO A 667 -14.17 3.74 -9.36
C PRO A 667 -14.80 5.02 -9.92
N LEU A 668 -14.21 6.18 -9.64
CA LEU A 668 -14.72 7.48 -10.09
C LEU A 668 -14.00 8.01 -11.34
N ASP A 669 -13.07 7.24 -11.93
CA ASP A 669 -12.31 7.60 -13.13
C ASP A 669 -11.59 8.96 -13.03
N LEU A 670 -10.95 9.22 -11.88
CA LEU A 670 -10.32 10.51 -11.55
C LEU A 670 -8.94 10.73 -12.20
N TYR A 671 -8.54 9.86 -13.13
CA TYR A 671 -7.20 9.85 -13.72
C TYR A 671 -6.80 11.13 -14.47
N PHE A 672 -7.79 11.90 -14.94
CA PHE A 672 -7.54 13.15 -15.66
C PHE A 672 -6.78 14.19 -14.80
N HIS A 673 -6.85 14.10 -13.47
CA HIS A 673 -6.05 14.93 -12.56
C HIS A 673 -4.54 14.68 -12.72
N PHE A 674 -4.13 13.43 -12.94
CA PHE A 674 -2.72 13.08 -13.20
C PHE A 674 -2.29 13.46 -14.60
N GLY A 675 -3.15 13.23 -15.61
CA GLY A 675 -2.89 13.65 -16.99
C GLY A 675 -2.70 15.17 -17.12
N SER A 676 -3.43 15.96 -16.31
CA SER A 676 -3.23 17.41 -16.20
C SER A 676 -1.84 17.76 -15.68
N MET A 677 -1.38 17.09 -14.62
CA MET A 677 -0.03 17.27 -14.05
C MET A 677 1.05 16.93 -15.07
N ALA A 678 0.92 15.79 -15.75
CA ALA A 678 1.88 15.34 -16.76
C ALA A 678 1.98 16.36 -17.90
N THR A 679 0.84 16.83 -18.40
CA THR A 679 0.80 17.84 -19.48
C THR A 679 1.40 19.17 -19.04
N PHE A 680 1.16 19.62 -17.80
CA PHE A 680 1.76 20.86 -17.31
C PHE A 680 3.27 20.74 -17.07
N ALA A 681 3.74 19.61 -16.56
CA ALA A 681 5.15 19.41 -16.20
C ALA A 681 6.06 19.09 -17.40
N ALA A 682 5.51 18.61 -18.52
CA ALA A 682 6.26 18.01 -19.64
C ALA A 682 7.42 18.86 -20.21
N ASP A 683 7.32 20.19 -20.18
CA ASP A 683 8.34 21.11 -20.73
C ASP A 683 8.97 22.02 -19.64
N LEU A 684 8.84 21.63 -18.37
CA LEU A 684 9.45 22.32 -17.24
C LEU A 684 10.78 21.65 -16.87
N PRO A 685 11.85 22.43 -16.58
CA PRO A 685 13.17 21.89 -16.28
C PRO A 685 13.29 21.39 -14.83
N PHE A 686 12.30 20.65 -14.32
CA PHE A 686 12.40 20.01 -13.01
C PHE A 686 13.54 18.99 -13.04
N GLY A 687 14.52 19.15 -12.15
CA GLY A 687 15.70 18.28 -12.12
C GLY A 687 16.81 18.62 -13.11
N SER A 688 16.58 19.51 -14.08
CA SER A 688 17.60 19.96 -15.04
C SER A 688 18.01 21.43 -14.89
N ALA A 689 17.30 22.19 -14.03
CA ALA A 689 17.66 23.55 -13.65
C ALA A 689 17.37 23.82 -12.17
N ALA A 690 18.05 24.83 -11.61
CA ALA A 690 17.81 25.33 -10.27
C ALA A 690 16.49 26.09 -10.18
N TRP A 691 15.75 25.88 -9.09
CA TRP A 691 14.50 26.57 -8.81
C TRP A 691 14.60 27.39 -7.52
N ALA A 692 13.89 28.51 -7.50
CA ALA A 692 13.68 29.34 -6.34
C ALA A 692 12.18 29.54 -6.11
N GLN A 693 11.78 29.66 -4.83
CA GLN A 693 10.41 30.02 -4.47
C GLN A 693 10.06 31.39 -5.06
N LEU A 694 8.88 31.48 -5.68
CA LEU A 694 8.34 32.69 -6.25
C LEU A 694 7.09 33.09 -5.47
N ALA A 695 7.27 33.96 -4.48
CA ALA A 695 6.17 34.55 -3.74
C ALA A 695 5.69 35.85 -4.44
N PRO A 696 4.38 36.15 -4.44
CA PRO A 696 3.92 37.44 -4.90
C PRO A 696 4.37 38.54 -3.92
N VAL A 697 4.78 39.69 -4.46
CA VAL A 697 5.00 40.91 -3.66
C VAL A 697 3.72 41.71 -3.46
N GLU A 698 2.74 41.51 -4.33
CA GLU A 698 1.44 42.16 -4.24
C GLU A 698 0.35 41.27 -4.84
N VAL A 699 -0.78 41.20 -4.13
CA VAL A 699 -2.05 40.62 -4.63
C VAL A 699 -3.15 41.61 -4.28
N ALA A 700 -3.70 42.28 -5.30
CA ALA A 700 -4.68 43.35 -5.17
C ALA A 700 -5.84 43.16 -6.15
N TYR A 701 -6.99 43.77 -5.88
CA TYR A 701 -8.09 43.78 -6.85
C TYR A 701 -7.73 44.63 -8.07
N ALA A 702 -8.19 44.23 -9.25
CA ALA A 702 -8.19 45.11 -10.40
C ALA A 702 -9.14 46.30 -10.15
N ASP A 703 -8.70 47.52 -10.42
CA ASP A 703 -9.40 48.76 -10.08
C ASP A 703 -10.76 48.90 -10.79
N PRO A 704 -11.87 49.21 -10.06
CA PRO A 704 -11.96 49.44 -8.61
C PRO A 704 -12.19 48.19 -7.78
N ALA A 705 -11.64 48.22 -6.55
CA ALA A 705 -11.86 47.16 -5.56
C ALA A 705 -13.37 46.97 -5.28
N PRO A 706 -13.89 45.75 -5.43
CA PRO A 706 -15.30 45.50 -5.21
C PRO A 706 -15.64 45.55 -3.71
N ALA A 707 -16.87 46.00 -3.40
CA ALA A 707 -17.40 45.93 -2.05
C ALA A 707 -17.78 44.47 -1.71
N ILE A 708 -16.81 43.71 -1.21
CA ILE A 708 -17.00 42.31 -0.82
C ILE A 708 -17.43 42.26 0.66
N PRO A 709 -18.52 41.55 0.99
CA PRO A 709 -18.91 41.33 2.38
C PRO A 709 -17.79 40.68 3.20
N ALA A 710 -17.71 41.05 4.49
CA ALA A 710 -16.81 40.37 5.41
C ALA A 710 -17.16 38.88 5.51
N ARG A 711 -16.14 38.04 5.71
CA ARG A 711 -16.24 36.58 5.75
C ARG A 711 -15.99 36.04 7.16
N ASP A 712 -16.31 34.76 7.35
CA ASP A 712 -16.04 34.09 8.62
C ASP A 712 -14.54 33.85 8.78
N VAL A 713 -14.04 34.02 10.02
CA VAL A 713 -12.73 33.48 10.41
C VAL A 713 -12.98 32.12 11.03
N VAL A 714 -12.29 31.11 10.52
CA VAL A 714 -12.39 29.73 10.99
C VAL A 714 -11.02 29.30 11.52
N ILE A 715 -10.99 28.80 12.75
CA ILE A 715 -9.79 28.27 13.38
C ILE A 715 -10.04 26.81 13.76
N GLY A 716 -9.25 25.91 13.16
CA GLY A 716 -9.15 24.50 13.56
C GLY A 716 -8.00 24.31 14.54
N PRO A 717 -8.25 24.02 15.83
CA PRO A 717 -7.19 23.76 16.79
C PRO A 717 -6.51 22.40 16.53
N SER A 718 -5.29 22.24 17.01
CA SER A 718 -4.48 21.01 16.81
C SER A 718 -4.57 20.08 18.02
N ARG A 719 -4.60 18.77 17.76
CA ARG A 719 -4.64 17.76 18.81
C ARG A 719 -3.39 17.81 19.68
N ARG A 720 -3.55 18.16 20.96
CA ARG A 720 -2.41 18.30 21.88
C ARG A 720 -2.78 17.97 23.31
N TRP A 721 -2.27 16.84 23.82
CA TRP A 721 -2.29 16.58 25.26
C TRP A 721 -1.18 17.38 25.95
N GLY A 722 -1.54 18.21 26.91
CA GLY A 722 -0.60 19.02 27.68
C GLY A 722 -0.99 20.48 27.76
N ARG A 723 -0.24 21.25 28.54
CA ARG A 723 -0.51 22.67 28.75
C ARG A 723 -0.18 23.48 27.50
N ALA A 724 -1.15 24.24 26.98
CA ALA A 724 -0.88 25.19 25.90
C ALA A 724 0.18 26.21 26.33
N SER A 725 1.13 26.54 25.46
CA SER A 725 2.21 27.50 25.75
C SER A 725 1.73 28.96 25.77
N GLN A 726 0.56 29.24 25.19
CA GLN A 726 -0.05 30.56 25.09
C GLN A 726 -1.56 30.46 25.32
N SER A 727 -2.15 31.53 25.86
CA SER A 727 -3.59 31.62 26.16
C SER A 727 -4.28 32.82 25.54
N GLU A 728 -3.56 33.71 24.85
CA GLU A 728 -4.16 34.86 24.17
C GLU A 728 -3.80 34.85 22.69
N TYR A 729 -4.81 34.98 21.84
CA TYR A 729 -4.73 34.86 20.39
C TYR A 729 -5.37 36.09 19.74
N VAL A 730 -4.58 36.91 19.04
CA VAL A 730 -5.09 38.10 18.36
C VAL A 730 -5.44 37.74 16.92
N ILE A 731 -6.71 37.86 16.57
CA ILE A 731 -7.22 37.67 15.20
C ILE A 731 -7.14 39.00 14.48
N GLN A 732 -6.37 39.05 13.40
CA GLN A 732 -6.21 40.23 12.57
C GLN A 732 -7.42 40.42 11.65
N ALA A 733 -7.57 41.64 11.12
CA ALA A 733 -8.68 41.99 10.23
C ALA A 733 -8.73 41.12 8.97
N ASP A 734 -7.60 40.56 8.52
CA ASP A 734 -7.54 39.64 7.38
C ASP A 734 -7.82 38.17 7.73
N GLY A 735 -8.12 37.89 9.01
CA GLY A 735 -8.45 36.58 9.56
C GLY A 735 -7.25 35.78 10.09
N SER A 736 -6.01 36.26 9.90
CA SER A 736 -4.81 35.58 10.42
C SER A 736 -4.70 35.70 11.94
N VAL A 737 -4.13 34.67 12.60
CA VAL A 737 -3.80 34.75 14.04
C VAL A 737 -2.37 35.29 14.17
N GLN A 738 -2.20 36.36 14.94
CA GLN A 738 -0.90 37.00 15.14
C GLN A 738 0.14 36.01 15.70
N GLY A 739 1.24 35.83 14.96
CA GLY A 739 2.34 34.94 15.34
C GLY A 739 2.10 33.46 15.03
N ASP A 740 0.96 33.13 14.40
CA ASP A 740 0.53 31.77 14.03
C ASP A 740 0.75 30.68 15.11
N PRO A 741 0.31 30.91 16.35
CA PRO A 741 0.55 29.99 17.45
C PRO A 741 -0.33 28.73 17.36
N VAL A 742 0.19 27.60 17.83
CA VAL A 742 -0.58 26.36 17.97
C VAL A 742 -1.64 26.51 19.05
N ILE A 743 -2.91 26.39 18.67
CA ILE A 743 -4.07 26.38 19.57
C ILE A 743 -4.42 24.93 19.90
N SER A 744 -4.54 24.61 21.20
CA SER A 744 -4.91 23.26 21.65
C SER A 744 -6.40 22.98 21.39
N ASP A 745 -6.72 21.77 20.95
CA ASP A 745 -8.11 21.30 20.84
C ASP A 745 -8.70 20.88 22.20
N LEU A 746 -7.87 20.69 23.23
CA LEU A 746 -8.33 20.27 24.56
C LEU A 746 -8.47 21.46 25.52
N LEU A 747 -9.68 21.64 26.05
CA LEU A 747 -9.92 22.47 27.23
C LEU A 747 -9.95 21.57 28.48
N HIS A 748 -8.88 21.61 29.25
CA HIS A 748 -8.74 20.84 30.48
C HIS A 748 -9.64 21.36 31.61
N GLY A 749 -10.32 20.44 32.30
CA GLY A 749 -11.14 20.70 33.48
C GLY A 749 -10.37 20.49 34.79
N ASP A 750 -11.11 20.31 35.89
CA ASP A 750 -10.56 20.27 37.25
C ASP A 750 -9.66 19.05 37.53
N ALA A 751 -9.83 17.93 36.82
CA ALA A 751 -8.96 16.76 36.92
C ALA A 751 -7.53 17.01 36.41
N HIS A 752 -7.32 18.05 35.60
CA HIS A 752 -6.04 18.35 34.94
C HIS A 752 -5.64 19.82 35.15
N THR A 753 -5.74 20.31 36.39
CA THR A 753 -5.46 21.71 36.72
C THR A 753 -4.06 22.20 36.31
N ASP A 754 -3.07 21.32 36.34
CA ASP A 754 -1.68 21.57 35.89
C ASP A 754 -1.57 21.80 34.37
N LEU A 755 -2.51 21.23 33.59
CA LEU A 755 -2.57 21.37 32.13
C LEU A 755 -3.47 22.52 31.67
N ARG A 756 -4.19 23.19 32.56
CA ARG A 756 -5.12 24.27 32.20
C ARG A 756 -4.37 25.50 31.68
N ASN A 757 -4.75 25.94 30.47
CA ASN A 757 -4.41 27.24 29.92
C ASN A 757 -5.44 27.65 28.84
N PRO A 758 -6.65 28.07 29.24
CA PRO A 758 -7.77 28.28 28.31
C PRO A 758 -7.49 29.40 27.29
N PRO A 759 -7.94 29.26 26.03
CA PRO A 759 -7.73 30.26 25.00
C PRO A 759 -8.63 31.49 25.20
N THR A 760 -8.07 32.64 24.91
CA THR A 760 -8.73 33.94 24.83
C THR A 760 -8.46 34.54 23.47
N PHE A 761 -9.50 34.85 22.72
CA PHE A 761 -9.41 35.44 21.40
C PHE A 761 -9.66 36.95 21.47
N VAL A 762 -8.81 37.74 20.82
CA VAL A 762 -8.99 39.17 20.64
C VAL A 762 -9.28 39.42 19.16
N VAL A 763 -10.49 39.88 18.84
CA VAL A 763 -11.00 39.94 17.46
C VAL A 763 -11.85 41.20 17.27
N ASP A 764 -11.82 41.78 16.07
CA ASP A 764 -12.65 42.93 15.69
C ASP A 764 -13.75 42.48 14.72
N TYR A 765 -15.00 42.79 15.05
CA TYR A 765 -16.16 42.50 14.21
C TYR A 765 -16.60 43.78 13.46
N PRO A 766 -16.47 43.85 12.12
CA PRO A 766 -16.84 45.03 11.35
C PRO A 766 -18.36 45.28 11.33
N ALA A 767 -19.15 44.25 11.58
CA ALA A 767 -20.61 44.27 11.72
C ALA A 767 -21.01 43.27 12.82
N PRO A 768 -22.24 43.33 13.38
CA PRO A 768 -22.70 42.32 14.34
C PRO A 768 -22.57 40.89 13.77
N GLY A 769 -22.07 39.97 14.59
CA GLY A 769 -21.78 38.59 14.19
C GLY A 769 -21.93 37.62 15.36
N GLU A 770 -21.41 36.40 15.19
CA GLU A 770 -21.47 35.32 16.17
C GLU A 770 -20.09 34.72 16.38
N PHE A 771 -19.79 34.41 17.64
CA PHE A 771 -18.71 33.50 18.00
C PHE A 771 -19.28 32.10 18.22
N ILE A 772 -18.74 31.12 17.51
CA ILE A 772 -19.20 29.73 17.52
C ILE A 772 -18.06 28.82 17.98
N VAL A 773 -18.36 27.94 18.93
CA VAL A 773 -17.47 26.89 19.42
C VAL A 773 -18.10 25.54 19.10
N ARG A 774 -17.40 24.69 18.33
CA ARG A 774 -17.86 23.33 18.04
C ARG A 774 -17.28 22.34 19.05
N VAL A 775 -18.14 21.79 19.90
CA VAL A 775 -17.78 20.83 20.96
C VAL A 775 -17.83 19.42 20.37
N GLY A 776 -16.69 18.74 20.38
CA GLY A 776 -16.53 17.36 19.93
C GLY A 776 -16.79 16.36 21.04
N ARG A 777 -15.74 15.62 21.44
CA ARG A 777 -15.79 14.62 22.51
C ARG A 777 -15.51 15.24 23.88
N VAL A 778 -16.21 14.78 24.91
CA VAL A 778 -16.07 15.24 26.29
C VAL A 778 -15.82 14.03 27.18
N SER A 779 -14.91 14.14 28.14
CA SER A 779 -14.64 13.12 29.16
C SER A 779 -15.29 13.49 30.48
N ALA A 780 -15.89 12.50 31.15
CA ALA A 780 -16.58 12.54 32.45
C ALA A 780 -17.68 13.61 32.61
N HIS A 781 -17.33 14.89 32.52
CA HIS A 781 -18.24 16.03 32.47
C HIS A 781 -17.48 17.28 32.03
N GLY A 782 -17.98 17.95 31.00
CA GLY A 782 -17.51 19.26 30.57
C GLY A 782 -18.47 20.38 31.00
N ASP A 783 -17.95 21.55 31.36
CA ASP A 783 -18.78 22.75 31.57
C ASP A 783 -18.17 23.91 30.78
N LEU A 784 -18.75 24.19 29.61
CA LEU A 784 -18.23 25.19 28.69
C LEU A 784 -18.68 26.57 29.15
N THR A 785 -17.72 27.41 29.53
CA THR A 785 -17.95 28.82 29.87
C THR A 785 -17.31 29.69 28.80
N ILE A 786 -18.11 30.55 28.17
CA ILE A 786 -17.65 31.58 27.23
C ILE A 786 -17.84 32.95 27.88
N ARG A 787 -16.75 33.71 28.02
CA ARG A 787 -16.80 35.10 28.51
C ARG A 787 -16.50 36.08 27.40
N VAL A 788 -17.16 37.23 27.43
CA VAL A 788 -16.88 38.37 26.56
C VAL A 788 -16.50 39.54 27.45
N GLY A 789 -15.23 39.95 27.40
CA GLY A 789 -14.64 40.77 28.45
C GLY A 789 -14.65 40.01 29.78
N ASP A 790 -15.23 40.63 30.82
CA ASP A 790 -15.36 40.03 32.15
C ASP A 790 -16.73 39.32 32.37
N GLU A 791 -17.68 39.46 31.43
CA GLU A 791 -19.03 38.94 31.55
C GLU A 791 -19.15 37.50 31.05
N VAL A 792 -19.90 36.64 31.76
CA VAL A 792 -20.26 35.30 31.26
C VAL A 792 -21.35 35.47 30.20
N ALA A 793 -20.99 35.29 28.94
CA ALA A 793 -21.93 35.34 27.84
C ALA A 793 -22.72 34.03 27.71
N LEU A 794 -22.08 32.90 28.02
CA LEU A 794 -22.72 31.59 28.01
C LEU A 794 -22.02 30.64 28.98
N GLN A 795 -22.80 29.80 29.66
CA GLN A 795 -22.34 28.65 30.41
C GLN A 795 -23.23 27.46 30.07
N ARG A 796 -22.65 26.33 29.67
CA ARG A 796 -23.40 25.13 29.24
C ARG A 796 -22.66 23.85 29.65
N ALA A 797 -23.37 22.99 30.38
CA ALA A 797 -22.89 21.68 30.77
C ALA A 797 -23.00 20.65 29.62
N PHE A 798 -22.02 19.76 29.57
CA PHE A 798 -21.89 18.61 28.67
C PHE A 798 -21.61 17.35 29.52
N PRO A 799 -22.67 16.71 30.08
CA PRO A 799 -22.51 15.54 30.96
C PRO A 799 -22.21 14.24 30.18
N CYS A 800 -21.28 13.42 30.67
CA CYS A 800 -21.00 12.12 30.07
C CYS A 800 -21.71 10.99 30.83
N GLY A 801 -22.15 9.98 30.08
CA GLY A 801 -22.89 8.85 30.63
C GLY A 801 -23.47 7.97 29.53
N GLU A 802 -23.97 6.81 29.92
CA GLU A 802 -24.62 5.88 28.98
C GLU A 802 -25.77 6.57 28.23
N GLY A 803 -25.71 6.55 26.90
CA GLY A 803 -26.71 7.17 26.02
C GLY A 803 -26.66 8.70 25.95
N LEU A 804 -25.65 9.36 26.53
CA LEU A 804 -25.48 10.82 26.43
C LEU A 804 -24.62 11.23 25.24
N GLY A 805 -25.00 12.34 24.60
CA GLY A 805 -24.42 12.80 23.34
C GLY A 805 -24.96 12.02 22.14
N LYS A 806 -24.32 12.17 20.98
CA LYS A 806 -24.59 11.35 19.79
C LYS A 806 -24.03 9.93 19.93
N GLN A 807 -22.96 9.79 20.70
CA GLN A 807 -22.33 8.52 21.02
C GLN A 807 -21.73 8.61 22.42
N SER A 808 -21.88 7.55 23.21
CA SER A 808 -21.27 7.42 24.54
C SER A 808 -20.43 6.16 24.60
N GLU A 809 -19.26 6.23 25.24
CA GLU A 809 -18.35 5.11 25.37
C GLU A 809 -17.82 5.06 26.82
N HIS A 810 -17.94 3.89 27.46
CA HIS A 810 -17.34 3.67 28.75
C HIS A 810 -15.85 3.35 28.60
N ARG A 811 -15.00 3.99 29.40
CA ARG A 811 -13.55 3.74 29.46
C ARG A 811 -13.21 2.95 30.73
N PRO A 812 -13.12 1.61 30.67
CA PRO A 812 -12.92 0.78 31.86
C PRO A 812 -11.64 1.12 32.62
N GLN A 813 -10.58 1.52 31.91
CA GLN A 813 -9.28 1.85 32.49
C GLN A 813 -9.29 3.10 33.39
N TRP A 814 -10.28 3.98 33.25
CA TRP A 814 -10.43 5.19 34.06
C TRP A 814 -11.77 5.29 34.81
N ASP A 815 -12.63 4.26 34.67
CA ASP A 815 -13.97 4.20 35.26
C ASP A 815 -14.79 5.48 35.00
N LEU A 816 -14.83 5.91 33.74
CA LEU A 816 -15.55 7.10 33.31
C LEU A 816 -16.21 6.90 31.94
N TRP A 817 -17.15 7.78 31.64
CA TRP A 817 -17.79 7.86 30.33
C TRP A 817 -17.20 9.00 29.52
N GLU A 818 -17.02 8.76 28.22
CA GLU A 818 -16.82 9.80 27.21
C GLU A 818 -18.08 9.92 26.36
N SER A 819 -18.50 11.16 26.05
CA SER A 819 -19.63 11.44 25.17
C SER A 819 -19.22 12.33 24.02
N LYS A 820 -19.59 11.96 22.79
CA LYS A 820 -19.37 12.73 21.56
C LYS A 820 -20.61 13.56 21.26
N TYR A 821 -20.48 14.87 21.25
CA TYR A 821 -21.59 15.81 21.00
C TYR A 821 -21.65 16.28 19.55
N ASP A 822 -20.53 16.75 19.00
CA ASP A 822 -20.46 17.35 17.66
C ASP A 822 -21.53 18.44 17.48
N GLU A 823 -21.59 19.37 18.44
CA GLU A 823 -22.58 20.45 18.54
C GLU A 823 -21.91 21.84 18.52
N ASP A 824 -22.60 22.80 17.90
CA ASP A 824 -22.18 24.19 17.86
C ASP A 824 -22.82 25.00 18.99
N VAL A 825 -22.00 25.69 19.77
CA VAL A 825 -22.41 26.64 20.80
C VAL A 825 -22.15 28.05 20.31
N ARG A 826 -23.18 28.91 20.33
CA ARG A 826 -23.15 30.23 19.69
C ARG A 826 -23.33 31.35 20.71
N VAL A 827 -22.57 32.42 20.54
CA VAL A 827 -22.69 33.68 21.28
C VAL A 827 -22.76 34.83 20.28
N SER A 828 -23.85 35.59 20.28
CA SER A 828 -23.98 36.79 19.43
C SER A 828 -23.14 37.93 19.99
N LEU A 829 -22.45 38.66 19.10
CA LEU A 829 -21.55 39.76 19.43
C LEU A 829 -21.93 41.01 18.63
N PRO A 830 -21.97 42.21 19.25
CA PRO A 830 -22.13 43.45 18.51
C PRO A 830 -20.87 43.75 17.68
N ALA A 831 -20.94 44.72 16.76
CA ALA A 831 -19.76 45.21 16.06
C ALA A 831 -18.74 45.83 17.03
N GLY A 832 -17.46 45.74 16.69
CA GLY A 832 -16.32 46.26 17.45
C GLY A 832 -15.37 45.18 17.97
N ARG A 833 -14.38 45.62 18.74
CA ARG A 833 -13.33 44.77 19.28
C ARG A 833 -13.78 44.03 20.54
N HIS A 834 -13.62 42.71 20.55
CA HIS A 834 -13.97 41.82 21.64
C HIS A 834 -12.78 41.04 22.16
N ARG A 835 -12.84 40.68 23.44
CA ARG A 835 -11.95 39.72 24.10
C ARG A 835 -12.81 38.56 24.57
N ILE A 836 -12.60 37.36 24.03
CA ILE A 836 -13.50 36.21 24.22
C ILE A 836 -12.71 35.07 24.86
N SER A 837 -12.95 34.74 26.14
CA SER A 837 -12.32 33.58 26.79
C SER A 837 -13.21 32.35 26.69
N VAL A 838 -12.60 31.18 26.46
CA VAL A 838 -13.29 29.90 26.35
C VAL A 838 -12.68 28.93 27.36
N GLU A 839 -13.48 28.53 28.34
CA GLU A 839 -13.02 27.79 29.50
C GLU A 839 -13.85 26.52 29.69
N ASN A 840 -13.19 25.48 30.19
CA ASN A 840 -13.88 24.33 30.75
C ASN A 840 -13.77 24.39 32.28
N THR A 841 -14.90 24.57 32.95
CA THR A 841 -15.04 24.52 34.42
C THR A 841 -15.58 23.19 34.90
N GLY A 842 -15.63 22.20 34.00
CA GLY A 842 -16.10 20.85 34.28
C GLY A 842 -15.03 19.98 34.93
N ARG A 843 -15.39 18.70 35.14
CA ARG A 843 -14.58 17.74 35.88
C ARG A 843 -13.33 17.34 35.12
N ASP A 844 -13.43 17.12 33.82
CA ASP A 844 -12.35 16.57 32.99
C ASP A 844 -12.30 17.28 31.63
N TRP A 845 -11.49 16.84 30.67
CA TRP A 845 -11.27 17.54 29.41
C TRP A 845 -12.49 17.55 28.47
N MET A 846 -12.57 18.60 27.64
CA MET A 846 -13.48 18.70 26.49
C MET A 846 -12.71 19.06 25.24
N GLN A 847 -13.04 18.41 24.13
CA GLN A 847 -12.46 18.66 22.83
C GLN A 847 -13.25 19.73 22.08
N ILE A 848 -12.56 20.74 21.57
CA ILE A 848 -13.08 21.75 20.66
C ILE A 848 -12.52 21.46 19.28
N THR A 849 -13.39 21.23 18.30
CA THR A 849 -12.96 20.89 16.93
C THR A 849 -12.89 22.12 16.03
N ARG A 850 -13.54 23.22 16.40
CA ARG A 850 -13.56 24.46 15.60
C ARG A 850 -13.95 25.68 16.43
N TYR A 851 -13.34 26.81 16.12
CA TYR A 851 -13.81 28.15 16.49
C TYR A 851 -14.20 28.92 15.21
N VAL A 852 -15.35 29.59 15.21
CA VAL A 852 -15.80 30.42 14.08
C VAL A 852 -16.16 31.82 14.57
N PHE A 853 -15.69 32.84 13.86
CA PHE A 853 -15.99 34.26 14.10
C PHE A 853 -16.69 34.81 12.87
N THR A 854 -18.02 34.87 12.89
CA THR A 854 -18.78 35.12 11.66
C THR A 854 -18.63 36.56 11.18
N GLY A 855 -18.35 36.74 9.89
CA GLY A 855 -18.14 38.06 9.29
C GLY A 855 -16.99 38.90 9.88
N ALA A 856 -16.05 38.29 10.62
CA ALA A 856 -14.93 39.02 11.23
C ALA A 856 -13.76 39.31 10.27
N ARG A 857 -13.72 38.63 9.12
CA ARG A 857 -12.65 38.76 8.11
C ARG A 857 -12.98 39.84 7.09
N VAL A 858 -12.25 40.96 7.13
CA VAL A 858 -12.35 42.04 6.14
C VAL A 858 -11.56 41.68 4.88
N MET A 859 -12.25 41.66 3.75
CA MET A 859 -11.69 41.31 2.44
C MET A 859 -11.01 42.53 1.76
N SER A 860 -9.90 43.01 2.30
CA SER A 860 -9.13 44.13 1.72
C SER A 860 -8.25 43.76 0.52
N ARG A 861 -8.09 42.46 0.24
CA ARG A 861 -7.31 41.89 -0.86
C ARG A 861 -8.02 40.64 -1.42
N PRO A 862 -7.79 40.28 -2.69
CA PRO A 862 -8.33 39.04 -3.26
C PRO A 862 -7.95 37.81 -2.44
N ASP A 863 -8.88 36.87 -2.29
CA ASP A 863 -8.67 35.64 -1.50
C ASP A 863 -7.93 34.55 -2.28
N LEU A 864 -6.75 34.90 -2.79
CA LEU A 864 -5.92 34.00 -3.57
C LEU A 864 -4.78 33.42 -2.74
N LEU A 865 -4.62 32.11 -2.83
CA LEU A 865 -3.36 31.43 -2.58
C LEU A 865 -2.54 31.55 -3.87
N VAL A 866 -1.37 32.18 -3.79
CA VAL A 866 -0.42 32.23 -4.92
C VAL A 866 0.82 31.46 -4.50
N ALA A 867 1.09 30.37 -5.22
CA ALA A 867 2.31 29.59 -5.10
C ALA A 867 3.05 29.62 -6.44
N GLY A 868 4.36 29.58 -6.42
CA GLY A 868 5.13 29.64 -7.66
C GLY A 868 6.59 29.27 -7.46
N LEU A 869 7.21 28.93 -8.58
CA LEU A 869 8.63 28.64 -8.67
C LEU A 869 9.23 29.39 -9.84
N ARG A 870 10.50 29.74 -9.75
CA ARG A 870 11.25 30.41 -10.81
C ARG A 870 12.60 29.73 -11.03
N SER A 871 12.89 29.48 -12.30
CA SER A 871 14.21 29.11 -12.81
C SER A 871 14.75 30.22 -13.72
N SER A 872 15.90 30.00 -14.37
CA SER A 872 16.53 30.97 -15.27
C SER A 872 15.65 31.33 -16.47
N ASP A 873 15.01 30.34 -17.08
CA ASP A 873 14.35 30.49 -18.39
C ASP A 873 12.82 30.43 -18.30
N VAL A 874 12.29 29.99 -17.16
CA VAL A 874 10.86 29.84 -16.93
C VAL A 874 10.51 30.11 -15.47
N ALA A 875 9.37 30.76 -15.26
CA ALA A 875 8.69 30.79 -13.98
C ALA A 875 7.30 30.18 -14.11
N ILE A 876 6.80 29.59 -13.03
CA ILE A 876 5.43 29.12 -12.92
C ILE A 876 4.76 29.77 -11.72
N ALA A 877 3.45 30.00 -11.82
CA ALA A 877 2.63 30.37 -10.68
C ALA A 877 1.25 29.72 -10.77
N TRP A 878 0.75 29.26 -9.64
CA TRP A 878 -0.60 28.75 -9.46
C TRP A 878 -1.36 29.72 -8.56
N LEU A 879 -2.49 30.22 -9.07
CA LEU A 879 -3.38 31.16 -8.39
C LEU A 879 -4.66 30.40 -8.06
N HIS A 880 -4.88 30.12 -6.78
CA HIS A 880 -6.01 29.34 -6.29
C HIS A 880 -6.94 30.19 -5.44
N ASN A 881 -8.23 30.12 -5.72
CA ASN A 881 -9.27 30.65 -4.85
C ASN A 881 -9.27 29.82 -3.55
N ARG A 882 -8.93 30.45 -2.42
CA ARG A 882 -8.84 29.74 -1.14
C ARG A 882 -10.15 29.10 -0.68
N GLU A 883 -11.29 29.59 -1.18
CA GLU A 883 -12.60 29.00 -0.91
C GLU A 883 -12.93 27.84 -1.85
N SER A 884 -12.18 27.62 -2.94
CA SER A 884 -12.36 26.48 -3.84
C SER A 884 -11.73 25.22 -3.24
N THR A 885 -12.31 24.75 -2.14
CA THR A 885 -11.92 23.52 -1.43
C THR A 885 -12.94 22.43 -1.67
N TRP A 886 -12.56 21.16 -1.48
CA TRP A 886 -13.48 20.02 -1.54
C TRP A 886 -14.72 20.25 -0.64
N HIS A 887 -14.52 20.75 0.58
CA HIS A 887 -15.58 20.98 1.55
C HIS A 887 -16.53 22.10 1.11
N SER A 888 -16.00 23.17 0.52
CA SER A 888 -16.83 24.27 0.02
C SER A 888 -17.70 23.84 -1.16
N HIS A 889 -17.16 23.02 -2.07
CA HIS A 889 -17.91 22.48 -3.22
C HIS A 889 -18.99 21.49 -2.78
N GLU A 890 -18.74 20.68 -1.75
CA GLU A 890 -19.75 19.81 -1.14
C GLU A 890 -20.93 20.61 -0.55
N ASN A 891 -20.64 21.78 0.05
CA ASN A 891 -21.63 22.56 0.81
C ASN A 891 -22.30 23.71 0.04
N GLY A 892 -21.92 23.99 -1.21
CA GLY A 892 -22.59 25.00 -2.03
C GLY A 892 -21.69 25.70 -3.06
N ALA A 893 -22.07 26.93 -3.42
CA ALA A 893 -21.38 27.69 -4.46
C ALA A 893 -20.11 28.35 -3.92
N VAL A 894 -18.98 28.04 -4.55
CA VAL A 894 -17.70 28.71 -4.29
C VAL A 894 -17.75 30.14 -4.84
N PRO A 895 -17.52 31.18 -4.00
CA PRO A 895 -17.59 32.56 -4.45
C PRO A 895 -16.44 32.88 -5.41
N LEU A 896 -16.75 33.55 -6.53
CA LEU A 896 -15.74 34.04 -7.48
C LEU A 896 -14.78 35.00 -6.77
N VAL A 897 -13.48 34.85 -7.04
CA VAL A 897 -12.50 35.89 -6.75
C VAL A 897 -12.51 36.87 -7.92
N PRO A 898 -12.76 38.16 -7.70
CA PRO A 898 -12.74 39.16 -8.77
C PRO A 898 -11.40 39.26 -9.48
N ALA A 899 -11.40 39.85 -10.68
CA ALA A 899 -10.18 40.13 -11.42
C ALA A 899 -9.14 40.80 -10.52
N SER A 900 -7.91 40.32 -10.59
CA SER A 900 -6.87 40.61 -9.60
C SER A 900 -5.55 40.97 -10.29
N VAL A 901 -4.83 41.91 -9.70
CA VAL A 901 -3.45 42.22 -10.05
C VAL A 901 -2.54 41.39 -9.16
N VAL A 902 -1.68 40.59 -9.77
CA VAL A 902 -0.65 39.80 -9.08
C VAL A 902 0.72 40.26 -9.55
N VAL A 903 1.53 40.77 -8.63
CA VAL A 903 2.89 41.23 -8.93
C VAL A 903 3.88 40.20 -8.40
N LEU A 904 4.71 39.69 -9.30
CA LEU A 904 5.78 38.72 -9.02
C LEU A 904 7.12 39.43 -9.16
N GLU A 905 8.10 39.09 -8.32
CA GLU A 905 9.43 39.70 -8.34
C GLU A 905 10.55 38.70 -8.73
N GLY A 906 11.74 39.24 -8.97
CA GLY A 906 12.94 38.48 -9.31
C GLY A 906 13.13 38.24 -10.80
N PHE A 907 12.42 38.92 -11.68
CA PHE A 907 12.64 38.80 -13.12
C PHE A 907 13.79 39.71 -13.58
N ASP A 908 14.41 39.41 -14.72
CA ASP A 908 15.26 40.40 -15.39
C ASP A 908 14.35 41.35 -16.18
N ASP A 909 14.77 42.60 -16.36
CA ASP A 909 14.00 43.53 -17.19
C ASP A 909 13.95 43.04 -18.65
N GLY A 910 12.77 43.14 -19.27
CA GLY A 910 12.55 42.70 -20.65
C GLY A 910 11.15 42.17 -20.90
N VAL A 911 10.96 41.57 -22.09
CA VAL A 911 9.65 41.10 -22.56
C VAL A 911 9.48 39.62 -22.25
N TYR A 912 8.33 39.25 -21.68
CA TYR A 912 7.99 37.89 -21.29
C TYR A 912 6.69 37.44 -21.97
N ARG A 913 6.67 36.18 -22.40
CA ARG A 913 5.47 35.46 -22.83
C ARG A 913 4.84 34.78 -21.63
N VAL A 914 3.57 35.07 -21.37
CA VAL A 914 2.78 34.43 -20.32
C VAL A 914 1.75 33.51 -20.97
N GLU A 915 1.79 32.25 -20.60
CA GLU A 915 0.80 31.23 -20.96
C GLU A 915 -0.08 30.95 -19.76
N TRP A 916 -1.39 31.12 -19.90
CA TRP A 916 -2.38 30.76 -18.90
C TRP A 916 -2.96 29.41 -19.24
N HIS A 917 -3.09 28.56 -18.22
CA HIS A 917 -3.57 27.20 -18.34
C HIS A 917 -4.80 27.01 -17.44
N ASP A 918 -5.82 26.36 -18.01
CA ASP A 918 -6.83 25.64 -17.25
C ASP A 918 -6.14 24.49 -16.50
N THR A 919 -6.31 24.43 -15.19
CA THR A 919 -5.64 23.49 -14.29
C THR A 919 -6.24 22.09 -14.29
N TRP A 920 -7.47 21.90 -14.78
CA TRP A 920 -8.15 20.59 -14.80
C TRP A 920 -7.68 19.68 -15.91
N ARG A 921 -7.27 20.27 -17.04
CA ARG A 921 -6.77 19.54 -18.22
C ARG A 921 -5.45 20.09 -18.75
N SER A 922 -4.84 21.04 -18.04
CA SER A 922 -3.63 21.77 -18.45
C SER A 922 -3.72 22.43 -19.83
N ARG A 923 -4.93 22.80 -20.26
CA ARG A 923 -5.15 23.37 -21.59
C ARG A 923 -4.79 24.84 -21.60
N LEU A 924 -3.99 25.24 -22.59
CA LEU A 924 -3.67 26.65 -22.83
C LEU A 924 -4.97 27.43 -23.10
N SER A 925 -5.29 28.38 -22.22
CA SER A 925 -6.51 29.19 -22.28
C SER A 925 -6.24 30.58 -22.84
N ARG A 926 -5.10 31.19 -22.52
CA ARG A 926 -4.70 32.53 -22.96
C ARG A 926 -3.19 32.62 -23.10
N VAL A 927 -2.73 33.37 -24.10
CA VAL A 927 -1.33 33.78 -24.23
C VAL A 927 -1.28 35.29 -24.27
N GLU A 928 -0.38 35.89 -23.52
CA GLU A 928 -0.13 37.32 -23.57
C GLU A 928 1.36 37.63 -23.46
N THR A 929 1.70 38.89 -23.70
CA THR A 929 3.06 39.41 -23.56
C THR A 929 3.03 40.51 -22.50
N VAL A 930 3.94 40.40 -21.54
CA VAL A 930 4.09 41.36 -20.43
C VAL A 930 5.53 41.87 -20.40
N GLU A 931 5.72 43.09 -19.95
CA GLU A 931 7.05 43.67 -19.74
C GLU A 931 7.40 43.57 -18.25
N ALA A 932 8.56 43.01 -17.96
CA ALA A 932 9.16 43.07 -16.65
C ALA A 932 9.96 44.37 -16.52
N ALA A 933 9.70 45.13 -15.46
CA ALA A 933 10.39 46.37 -15.17
C ALA A 933 10.74 46.48 -13.68
N ASN A 934 11.96 46.93 -13.36
CA ASN A 934 12.51 46.91 -12.00
C ASN A 934 12.45 45.51 -11.36
N GLY A 935 12.67 44.49 -12.20
CA GLY A 935 12.63 43.08 -11.84
C GLY A 935 11.27 42.54 -11.39
N ARG A 936 10.17 43.20 -11.80
CA ARG A 936 8.80 42.78 -11.48
C ARG A 936 7.99 42.51 -12.72
N VAL A 937 7.19 41.44 -12.68
CA VAL A 937 6.16 41.13 -13.67
C VAL A 937 4.79 41.34 -13.04
N THR A 938 3.92 42.09 -13.71
CA THR A 938 2.54 42.30 -13.29
C THR A 938 1.61 41.47 -14.17
N LEU A 939 0.86 40.57 -13.52
CA LEU A 939 -0.16 39.74 -14.16
C LEU A 939 -1.54 40.30 -13.85
N LEU A 940 -2.39 40.39 -14.88
CA LEU A 940 -3.82 40.66 -14.72
C LEU A 940 -4.58 39.34 -14.76
N ALA A 941 -4.79 38.77 -13.58
CA ALA A 941 -5.59 37.56 -13.43
C ALA A 941 -7.08 37.87 -13.71
N PRO A 942 -7.77 37.02 -14.48
CA PRO A 942 -9.21 37.16 -14.68
C PRO A 942 -9.97 36.90 -13.37
N GLU A 943 -11.30 36.93 -13.42
CA GLU A 943 -12.08 36.35 -12.31
C GLU A 943 -11.75 34.87 -12.16
N ILE A 944 -11.48 34.42 -10.94
CA ILE A 944 -11.06 33.04 -10.64
C ILE A 944 -12.16 32.37 -9.81
N ALA A 945 -12.82 31.37 -10.40
CA ALA A 945 -13.78 30.53 -9.69
C ALA A 945 -13.07 29.50 -8.81
N THR A 946 -12.10 28.79 -9.39
CA THR A 946 -11.36 27.71 -8.72
C THR A 946 -9.88 28.05 -8.65
N ASP A 947 -9.22 28.06 -9.80
CA ASP A 947 -7.79 28.27 -9.92
C ASP A 947 -7.36 28.40 -11.38
N VAL A 948 -6.17 28.94 -11.57
CA VAL A 948 -5.47 29.02 -12.86
C VAL A 948 -3.96 28.85 -12.63
N ALA A 949 -3.26 28.34 -13.64
CA ALA A 949 -1.81 28.25 -13.62
C ALA A 949 -1.20 29.06 -14.77
N VAL A 950 0.01 29.57 -14.58
CA VAL A 950 0.75 30.28 -15.61
C VAL A 950 2.16 29.74 -15.80
N LYS A 951 2.64 29.78 -17.04
CA LYS A 951 4.07 29.66 -17.39
C LYS A 951 4.54 30.99 -17.97
N ILE A 952 5.64 31.51 -17.45
CA ILE A 952 6.21 32.81 -17.82
C ILE A 952 7.61 32.56 -18.37
N ARG A 953 7.83 32.86 -19.65
CA ARG A 953 9.12 32.65 -20.33
C ARG A 953 9.61 33.93 -20.97
N ARG A 954 10.90 34.20 -20.88
CA ARG A 954 11.49 35.38 -21.52
C ARG A 954 11.38 35.25 -23.04
N GLN A 955 10.94 36.29 -23.73
CA GLN A 955 11.02 36.34 -25.19
C GLN A 955 12.44 36.71 -25.59
N ALA A 956 13.03 35.98 -26.53
CA ALA A 956 14.31 36.36 -27.09
C ALA A 956 14.18 37.74 -27.77
N ASP A 957 15.12 38.65 -27.52
CA ASP A 957 15.20 39.90 -28.26
C ASP A 957 15.27 39.58 -29.75
N SER A 958 14.29 40.08 -30.51
CA SER A 958 14.33 39.98 -31.96
C SER A 958 15.51 40.83 -32.45
N ARG A 959 16.62 40.18 -32.77
CA ARG A 959 17.76 40.80 -33.44
C ARG A 959 17.54 40.89 -34.94
#